data_AF-A0A9D7XK96-F1
#
_entry.id   AF-A0A9D7XK96-F1
#
_cell.length_a   1.000
_cell.length_b   1.000
_cell.length_c   1.000
_cell.angle_alpha   90.00
_cell.angle_beta   90.00
_cell.angle_gamma   90.00
#
_symmetry.space_group_name_H-M   'P 1'
#
loop_
_entity.id
_entity.type
_entity.pdbx_description
1 polymer ?
#
loop_
_entity_poly.entity_id
_entity_poly.type
_entity_poly.pdbx_seq_one_letter_code
_entity_poly.pdbx_strand_id
1 'polypeptide(L)'
;MHPQVQTYWYELDCGFKQVAEVFEECVFEALSIFNRAQMKAYLDAARVLGKLGRGPEPMLAFLEEWPSVVAAVKGDPLEPVMNFVRAMQKSPNGLAIAPFLQTLAAVARRLPSLDQLQGYIDIARDLMARTTGSIHGFQQTIPSPGLPEFFAQAPRLLDLLSLQGLRNWVEYGIRNHGSHPERQAEYFRLASPDSRAVMQGERHGTLFHDVERQLDLYLRALWNEPEVLAPYSTIYDAIRQPVPYYDKLGMRVPDVFDDAHGPLGTVRGIDRYRAVLAHMVGHRRWSAPQIADNWSPFQRMAVEFFEDARIDTLLMREFPGLGRIFLALHPKPVEGACDPETTSCLRHRLAMLSRACLDPAHSYRDAVLNEFVANFHARIDAGTAAMAELALAYVARTRRQSDQFARVHFDNTVVSYRDDNRQLWKFIEEGDEEEAFDEPRQLTRQEVDGLPPRHYPEWDYQTQTYRPDWVSLYEALHPSGSAAKIDRLLAKHDALAKRLKRLLDLLKPQDKVRIRYQEEGAELDLDIALRSLIDFRCGATPDPRINMSHKTSGRDIAVLLLLDLSESLNEKTPAGDQTILELSQEAVSLLAWAIERLGDPFAIAGFHSDTRHQVRYQHIKGFSERWSDDVKARLAAMEAGWSTRMGAAMRHAGHYLGARQADKKLLLILTDGRPSDIDSPDERHLVNDARQAVRELERQGIFSYCINLDCKADEYVADVFGKRHSVIDHVERLPQKLPELFMALTR
;
A
#
# COMPACT_ATOMS: atom_id res chain seq x y z
N MET A 1 40.86 3.90 17.18
CA MET A 1 40.10 4.04 15.92
C MET A 1 40.91 3.74 14.67
N HIS A 2 40.65 2.56 14.11
CA HIS A 2 40.99 2.15 12.75
C HIS A 2 40.50 3.19 11.70
N PRO A 3 41.18 3.41 10.55
CA PRO A 3 40.83 4.47 9.59
C PRO A 3 39.38 4.43 9.11
N GLN A 4 38.84 3.22 8.90
CA GLN A 4 37.45 3.03 8.48
C GLN A 4 36.43 3.43 9.56
N VAL A 5 36.74 3.16 10.85
CA VAL A 5 35.90 3.58 11.99
C VAL A 5 35.90 5.10 12.12
N GLN A 6 37.03 5.75 11.85
CA GLN A 6 37.10 7.22 11.81
C GLN A 6 36.19 7.79 10.72
N THR A 7 36.17 7.20 9.52
CA THR A 7 35.25 7.63 8.45
C THR A 7 33.79 7.52 8.88
N TYR A 8 33.39 6.40 9.49
CA TYR A 8 32.02 6.23 9.98
C TYR A 8 31.66 7.19 11.11
N TRP A 9 32.62 7.53 11.98
CA TRP A 9 32.41 8.54 13.01
C TRP A 9 32.10 9.92 12.41
N TYR A 10 32.80 10.31 11.34
CA TYR A 10 32.51 11.55 10.62
C TYR A 10 31.15 11.52 9.92
N GLU A 11 30.76 10.39 9.33
CA GLU A 11 29.45 10.22 8.68
C GLU A 11 28.29 10.29 9.69
N LEU A 12 28.48 9.72 10.88
CA LEU A 12 27.51 9.75 11.97
C LEU A 12 27.18 11.17 12.43
N ASP A 13 28.15 12.10 12.36
CA ASP A 13 27.97 13.53 12.67
C ASP A 13 27.38 13.73 14.08
N CYS A 14 28.03 13.12 15.08
CA CYS A 14 27.55 13.07 16.47
C CYS A 14 28.48 13.84 17.43
N GLY A 15 27.86 14.61 18.34
CA GLY A 15 28.56 15.37 19.39
C GLY A 15 28.44 14.80 20.80
N PHE A 16 27.77 13.66 20.99
CA PHE A 16 27.56 13.09 22.32
C PHE A 16 28.79 12.30 22.80
N LYS A 17 29.31 12.68 23.97
CA LYS A 17 30.48 12.01 24.56
C LYS A 17 30.22 10.54 24.86
N GLN A 18 29.04 10.21 25.39
CA GLN A 18 28.65 8.84 25.72
C GLN A 18 28.65 7.94 24.48
N VAL A 19 28.25 8.46 23.31
CA VAL A 19 28.27 7.70 22.05
C VAL A 19 29.70 7.44 21.60
N ALA A 20 30.60 8.43 21.76
CA ALA A 20 32.02 8.26 21.40
C ALA A 20 32.72 7.14 22.19
N GLU A 21 32.29 6.89 23.43
CA GLU A 21 32.87 5.87 24.31
C GLU A 21 32.56 4.44 23.85
N VAL A 22 31.40 4.21 23.21
CA VAL A 22 30.94 2.86 22.77
C VAL A 22 30.99 2.66 21.25
N PHE A 23 31.10 3.73 20.46
CA PHE A 23 30.96 3.68 19.00
C PHE A 23 31.95 2.73 18.31
N GLU A 24 33.21 2.69 18.76
CA GLU A 24 34.21 1.81 18.16
C GLU A 24 33.80 0.33 18.30
N GLU A 25 33.27 -0.08 19.45
CA GLU A 25 32.80 -1.45 19.70
C GLU A 25 31.54 -1.78 18.87
N CYS A 26 30.53 -0.90 18.88
CA CYS A 26 29.29 -1.10 18.11
C CYS A 26 29.56 -1.22 16.59
N VAL A 27 30.47 -0.40 16.05
CA VAL A 27 30.84 -0.45 14.63
C VAL A 27 31.56 -1.74 14.28
N PHE A 28 32.43 -2.25 15.16
CA PHE A 28 33.09 -3.53 14.90
C PHE A 28 32.11 -4.69 14.89
N GLU A 29 31.14 -4.70 15.81
CA GLU A 29 30.06 -5.70 15.78
C GLU A 29 29.23 -5.58 14.50
N ALA A 30 28.78 -4.37 14.15
CA ALA A 30 28.02 -4.10 12.94
C ALA A 30 28.76 -4.55 11.67
N LEU A 31 30.07 -4.30 11.57
CA LEU A 31 30.89 -4.73 10.43
C LEU A 31 30.99 -6.25 10.26
N SER A 32 30.78 -7.01 11.33
CA SER A 32 30.78 -8.48 11.26
C SER A 32 29.47 -9.07 10.71
N ILE A 33 28.40 -8.27 10.70
CA ILE A 33 27.03 -8.72 10.35
C ILE A 33 26.54 -8.03 9.06
N PHE A 34 26.86 -6.75 8.88
CA PHE A 34 26.24 -5.90 7.86
C PHE A 34 26.99 -5.91 6.53
N ASN A 35 26.22 -5.89 5.45
CA ASN A 35 26.73 -5.48 4.15
C ASN A 35 26.88 -3.95 4.06
N ARG A 36 27.47 -3.46 2.96
CA ARG A 36 27.74 -2.02 2.77
C ARG A 36 26.47 -1.15 2.80
N ALA A 37 25.34 -1.63 2.26
CA ALA A 37 24.09 -0.90 2.25
C ALA A 37 23.46 -0.84 3.65
N GLN A 38 23.47 -1.96 4.38
CA GLN A 38 23.02 -2.03 5.77
C GLN A 38 23.85 -1.15 6.68
N MET A 39 25.17 -1.11 6.51
CA MET A 39 26.05 -0.23 7.28
C MET A 39 25.71 1.26 7.08
N LYS A 40 25.47 1.67 5.84
CA LYS A 40 25.04 3.04 5.54
C LYS A 40 23.69 3.36 6.20
N ALA A 41 22.71 2.47 6.04
CA ALA A 41 21.37 2.64 6.60
C ALA A 41 21.38 2.70 8.15
N TYR A 42 22.24 1.91 8.79
CA TYR A 42 22.48 1.92 10.23
C TYR A 42 23.03 3.28 10.70
N LEU A 43 24.07 3.82 10.04
CA LEU A 43 24.62 5.12 10.41
C LEU A 43 23.63 6.27 10.14
N ASP A 44 22.91 6.24 9.01
CA ASP A 44 21.89 7.23 8.67
C ASP A 44 20.75 7.22 9.72
N ALA A 45 20.28 6.04 10.14
CA ALA A 45 19.26 5.90 11.17
C ALA A 45 19.75 6.39 12.54
N ALA A 46 20.97 6.01 12.95
CA ALA A 46 21.57 6.49 14.19
C ALA A 46 21.73 8.02 14.21
N ARG A 47 22.12 8.61 13.08
CA ARG A 47 22.21 10.08 12.91
C ARG A 47 20.85 10.75 13.05
N VAL A 48 19.79 10.17 12.49
CA VAL A 48 18.42 10.68 12.66
C VAL A 48 18.01 10.64 14.13
N LEU A 49 18.29 9.52 14.83
CA LEU A 49 17.99 9.37 16.26
C LEU A 49 18.73 10.41 17.12
N GLY A 50 20.00 10.68 16.83
CA GLY A 50 20.80 11.71 17.51
C GLY A 50 20.26 13.13 17.33
N LYS A 51 19.54 13.39 16.23
CA LYS A 51 18.97 14.71 15.90
C LYS A 51 17.52 14.91 16.39
N LEU A 52 16.95 13.97 17.15
CA LEU A 52 15.57 14.05 17.66
C LEU A 52 15.37 15.05 18.81
N GLY A 53 16.45 15.56 19.42
CA GLY A 53 16.38 16.44 20.60
C GLY A 53 15.95 15.70 21.88
N ARG A 54 16.22 14.39 21.97
CA ARG A 54 15.82 13.51 23.10
C ARG A 54 17.01 12.98 23.93
N GLY A 55 18.16 13.65 23.84
CA GLY A 55 19.41 13.19 24.46
C GLY A 55 20.06 12.03 23.70
N PRO A 56 21.15 11.46 24.24
CA PRO A 56 21.92 10.41 23.57
C PRO A 56 21.26 9.01 23.65
N GLU A 57 20.34 8.79 24.58
CA GLU A 57 19.83 7.45 24.94
C GLU A 57 19.19 6.68 23.76
N PRO A 58 18.31 7.26 22.91
CA PRO A 58 17.76 6.52 21.77
C PRO A 58 18.82 6.09 20.76
N MET A 59 19.83 6.93 20.57
CA MET A 59 20.92 6.68 19.64
C MET A 59 21.86 5.60 20.17
N LEU A 60 22.20 5.64 21.46
CA LEU A 60 22.99 4.60 22.13
C LEU A 60 22.30 3.25 22.04
N ALA A 61 21.02 3.19 22.46
CA ALA A 61 20.23 1.95 22.41
C ALA A 61 20.16 1.36 21.00
N PHE A 62 19.99 2.20 19.97
CA PHE A 62 20.00 1.73 18.59
C PHE A 62 21.37 1.23 18.15
N LEU A 63 22.46 1.95 18.46
CA LEU A 63 23.79 1.54 18.07
C LEU A 63 24.18 0.20 18.70
N GLU A 64 23.83 -0.01 19.97
CA GLU A 64 24.12 -1.23 20.72
C GLU A 64 23.25 -2.41 20.28
N GLU A 65 21.94 -2.23 20.14
CA GLU A 65 21.02 -3.36 19.94
C GLU A 65 20.80 -3.74 18.47
N TRP A 66 20.96 -2.80 17.52
CA TRP A 66 20.60 -3.03 16.12
C TRP A 66 21.36 -4.16 15.41
N PRO A 67 22.68 -4.35 15.61
CA PRO A 67 23.41 -5.49 15.05
C PRO A 67 22.76 -6.84 15.40
N SER A 68 22.36 -6.99 16.66
CA SER A 68 21.66 -8.18 17.14
C SER A 68 20.24 -8.33 16.55
N VAL A 69 19.53 -7.21 16.30
CA VAL A 69 18.20 -7.24 15.63
C VAL A 69 18.31 -7.77 14.21
N VAL A 70 19.26 -7.27 13.42
CA VAL A 70 19.48 -7.70 12.03
C VAL A 70 19.93 -9.16 11.95
N ALA A 71 20.72 -9.63 12.93
CA ALA A 71 21.11 -11.03 13.00
C ALA A 71 19.94 -11.97 13.34
N ALA A 72 18.95 -11.50 14.09
CA ALA A 72 17.84 -12.32 14.56
C ALA A 72 16.66 -12.39 13.57
N VAL A 73 16.39 -11.30 12.83
CA VAL A 73 15.18 -11.18 11.99
C VAL A 73 15.50 -11.47 10.53
N LYS A 74 14.73 -12.37 9.92
CA LYS A 74 14.75 -12.63 8.48
C LYS A 74 13.98 -11.52 7.76
N GLY A 75 14.69 -10.62 7.10
CA GLY A 75 14.14 -9.48 6.36
C GLY A 75 14.87 -8.18 6.67
N ASP A 76 14.34 -7.04 6.22
CA ASP A 76 14.84 -5.71 6.61
C ASP A 76 13.83 -5.02 7.55
N PRO A 77 14.06 -5.04 8.88
CA PRO A 77 13.15 -4.44 9.84
C PRO A 77 13.35 -2.93 10.03
N LEU A 78 14.34 -2.30 9.37
CA LEU A 78 14.72 -0.90 9.67
C LEU A 78 13.59 0.09 9.43
N GLU A 79 12.91 -0.02 8.29
CA GLU A 79 11.85 0.91 7.94
C GLU A 79 10.63 0.81 8.88
N PRO A 80 10.05 -0.37 9.16
CA PRO A 80 9.02 -0.54 10.18
C PRO A 80 9.36 0.07 11.54
N VAL A 81 10.55 -0.21 12.04
CA VAL A 81 11.04 0.29 13.34
C VAL A 81 11.14 1.82 13.31
N MET A 82 11.79 2.38 12.28
CA MET A 82 11.96 3.83 12.18
C MET A 82 10.65 4.56 11.92
N ASN A 83 9.68 3.94 11.23
CA ASN A 83 8.32 4.46 11.09
C ASN A 83 7.60 4.55 12.44
N PHE A 84 7.76 3.55 13.31
CA PHE A 84 7.19 3.59 14.64
C PHE A 84 7.89 4.61 15.56
N VAL A 85 9.22 4.72 15.48
CA VAL A 85 9.98 5.79 16.16
C VAL A 85 9.49 7.18 15.75
N ARG A 86 9.28 7.41 14.45
CA ARG A 86 8.72 8.67 13.93
C ARG A 86 7.31 8.94 14.46
N ALA A 87 6.48 7.90 14.59
CA ALA A 87 5.14 8.03 15.17
C ALA A 87 5.20 8.41 16.66
N MET A 88 6.06 7.77 17.46
CA MET A 88 6.28 8.12 18.86
C MET A 88 6.79 9.56 19.01
N GLN A 89 7.74 9.99 18.17
CA GLN A 89 8.30 11.35 18.20
C GLN A 89 7.26 12.43 17.89
N LYS A 90 6.30 12.15 17.00
CA LYS A 90 5.19 13.07 16.67
C LYS A 90 4.10 13.11 17.75
N SER A 91 4.22 12.29 18.80
CA SER A 91 3.27 12.20 19.91
C SER A 91 3.93 12.62 21.24
N PRO A 92 3.15 12.76 22.33
CA PRO A 92 3.71 12.94 23.67
C PRO A 92 4.64 11.79 24.13
N ASN A 93 4.60 10.63 23.46
CA ASN A 93 5.33 9.42 23.83
C ASN A 93 6.81 9.38 23.38
N GLY A 94 7.41 10.51 23.02
CA GLY A 94 8.82 10.54 22.58
C GLY A 94 9.82 9.95 23.58
N LEU A 95 9.51 9.94 24.87
CA LEU A 95 10.35 9.30 25.91
C LEU A 95 10.32 7.76 25.88
N ALA A 96 9.32 7.16 25.22
CA ALA A 96 9.21 5.71 25.10
C ALA A 96 10.12 5.13 23.99
N ILE A 97 10.76 5.98 23.18
CA ILE A 97 11.65 5.56 22.08
C ILE A 97 12.86 4.78 22.62
N ALA A 98 13.53 5.27 23.66
CA ALA A 98 14.69 4.58 24.22
C ALA A 98 14.31 3.21 24.82
N PRO A 99 13.28 3.06 25.68
CA PRO A 99 12.82 1.76 26.16
C PRO A 99 12.45 0.76 25.04
N PHE A 100 11.84 1.23 23.95
CA PHE A 100 11.53 0.41 22.78
C PHE A 100 12.81 -0.13 22.12
N LEU A 101 13.78 0.74 21.84
CA LEU A 101 15.03 0.35 21.17
C LEU A 101 15.90 -0.54 22.05
N GLN A 102 15.97 -0.26 23.36
CA GLN A 102 16.73 -1.06 24.34
C GLN A 102 16.27 -2.51 24.43
N THR A 103 14.98 -2.78 24.19
CA THR A 103 14.42 -4.13 24.30
C THR A 103 14.30 -4.85 22.96
N LEU A 104 14.60 -4.14 21.86
CA LEU A 104 14.29 -4.59 20.51
C LEU A 104 15.06 -5.85 20.13
N ALA A 105 16.35 -5.99 20.47
CA ALA A 105 17.10 -7.20 20.14
C ALA A 105 16.55 -8.44 20.88
N ALA A 106 16.15 -8.28 22.14
CA ALA A 106 15.57 -9.37 22.91
C ALA A 106 14.22 -9.80 22.33
N VAL A 107 13.39 -8.85 21.90
CA VAL A 107 12.14 -9.12 21.18
C VAL A 107 12.41 -9.78 19.82
N ALA A 108 13.35 -9.25 19.05
CA ALA A 108 13.73 -9.75 17.72
C ALA A 108 14.19 -11.22 17.75
N ARG A 109 14.92 -11.63 18.80
CA ARG A 109 15.30 -13.04 19.01
C ARG A 109 14.11 -13.98 19.21
N ARG A 110 12.96 -13.48 19.66
CA ARG A 110 11.72 -14.27 19.83
C ARG A 110 10.81 -14.19 18.61
N LEU A 111 10.96 -13.16 17.80
CA LEU A 111 10.15 -12.87 16.63
C LEU A 111 11.04 -12.85 15.36
N PRO A 112 11.54 -14.02 14.91
CA PRO A 112 12.55 -14.10 13.87
C PRO A 112 12.04 -13.76 12.46
N SER A 113 10.74 -13.53 12.25
CA SER A 113 10.20 -13.09 10.95
C SER A 113 9.78 -11.61 10.97
N LEU A 114 9.92 -10.94 9.82
CA LEU A 114 9.52 -9.55 9.65
C LEU A 114 8.05 -9.32 10.01
N ASP A 115 7.16 -10.23 9.62
CA ASP A 115 5.72 -10.14 9.90
C ASP A 115 5.40 -10.23 11.39
N GLN A 116 6.12 -11.08 12.12
CA GLN A 116 5.96 -11.18 13.57
C GLN A 116 6.44 -9.91 14.28
N LEU A 117 7.61 -9.39 13.88
CA LEU A 117 8.12 -8.14 14.44
C LEU A 117 7.18 -6.96 14.13
N GLN A 118 6.63 -6.92 12.91
CA GLN A 118 5.60 -5.96 12.52
C GLN A 118 4.35 -6.12 13.39
N GLY A 119 3.88 -7.34 13.62
CA GLY A 119 2.75 -7.62 14.50
C GLY A 119 2.96 -7.11 15.94
N TYR A 120 4.18 -7.25 16.48
CA TYR A 120 4.55 -6.66 17.77
C TYR A 120 4.53 -5.12 17.74
N ILE A 121 5.09 -4.51 16.69
CA ILE A 121 5.05 -3.04 16.49
C ILE A 121 3.61 -2.55 16.39
N ASP A 122 2.72 -3.30 15.75
CA ASP A 122 1.31 -2.95 15.61
C ASP A 122 0.56 -3.04 16.94
N ILE A 123 0.83 -4.06 17.76
CA ILE A 123 0.31 -4.14 19.14
C ILE A 123 0.79 -2.93 19.96
N ALA A 124 2.08 -2.60 19.88
CA ALA A 124 2.64 -1.45 20.59
C ALA A 124 2.04 -0.13 20.10
N ARG A 125 1.77 -0.01 18.80
CA ARG A 125 1.16 1.16 18.18
C ARG A 125 -0.30 1.32 18.61
N ASP A 126 -1.07 0.25 18.65
CA ASP A 126 -2.46 0.28 19.13
C ASP A 126 -2.51 0.66 20.62
N LEU A 127 -1.64 0.05 21.44
CA LEU A 127 -1.46 0.43 22.84
C LEU A 127 -1.18 1.92 22.97
N MET A 128 -0.17 2.44 22.24
CA MET A 128 0.16 3.86 22.24
C MET A 128 -1.04 4.72 21.86
N ALA A 129 -1.72 4.40 20.75
CA ALA A 129 -2.82 5.20 20.23
C ALA A 129 -4.00 5.29 21.21
N ARG A 130 -4.36 4.18 21.86
CA ARG A 130 -5.54 4.07 22.73
C ARG A 130 -5.29 4.51 24.17
N THR A 131 -4.03 4.64 24.57
CA THR A 131 -3.66 5.02 25.95
C THR A 131 -3.00 6.39 26.05
N THR A 132 -2.75 7.06 24.91
CA THR A 132 -2.33 8.47 24.88
C THR A 132 -3.53 9.36 25.20
N GLY A 133 -3.42 10.16 26.25
CA GLY A 133 -4.52 10.99 26.76
C GLY A 133 -4.61 12.38 26.13
N SER A 134 -5.77 13.02 26.31
CA SER A 134 -6.01 14.42 25.93
C SER A 134 -6.69 15.17 27.08
N ILE A 135 -6.21 16.39 27.38
CA ILE A 135 -6.81 17.24 28.42
C ILE A 135 -8.17 17.83 27.98
N HIS A 136 -8.38 18.03 26.68
CA HIS A 136 -9.58 18.68 26.12
C HIS A 136 -10.20 17.93 24.94
N GLY A 137 -9.83 16.67 24.71
CA GLY A 137 -10.38 15.82 23.64
C GLY A 137 -9.87 16.09 22.22
N PHE A 138 -9.20 17.22 21.98
CA PHE A 138 -8.75 17.62 20.63
C PHE A 138 -7.24 17.55 20.40
N GLN A 139 -6.42 17.50 21.45
CA GLN A 139 -4.95 17.44 21.35
C GLN A 139 -4.38 16.34 22.25
N GLN A 140 -3.61 15.42 21.69
CA GLN A 140 -2.87 14.41 22.46
C GLN A 140 -1.78 15.12 23.25
N THR A 141 -1.96 15.25 24.57
CA THR A 141 -1.06 16.02 25.45
C THR A 141 -0.45 15.19 26.56
N ILE A 142 -1.02 14.02 26.87
CA ILE A 142 -0.57 13.16 27.98
C ILE A 142 0.06 11.89 27.38
N PRO A 143 1.33 11.57 27.67
CA PRO A 143 1.94 10.33 27.22
C PRO A 143 1.26 9.12 27.85
N SER A 144 1.27 7.99 27.15
CA SER A 144 0.83 6.70 27.66
C SER A 144 1.70 6.29 28.86
N PRO A 145 1.11 6.15 30.07
CA PRO A 145 1.83 5.69 31.25
C PRO A 145 2.19 4.20 31.16
N GLY A 146 1.42 3.39 30.43
CA GLY A 146 1.68 1.96 30.27
C GLY A 146 2.71 1.60 29.20
N LEU A 147 2.96 2.46 28.21
CA LEU A 147 3.78 2.13 27.04
C LEU A 147 5.27 1.84 27.37
N PRO A 148 5.98 2.65 28.19
CA PRO A 148 7.34 2.32 28.57
C PRO A 148 7.44 1.02 29.38
N GLU A 149 6.47 0.78 30.25
CA GLU A 149 6.39 -0.44 31.07
C GLU A 149 6.14 -1.69 30.22
N PHE A 150 5.29 -1.55 29.20
CA PHE A 150 5.07 -2.60 28.21
C PHE A 150 6.37 -2.98 27.51
N PHE A 151 7.14 -2.01 27.01
CA PHE A 151 8.42 -2.31 26.36
C PHE A 151 9.39 -3.02 27.31
N ALA A 152 9.49 -2.55 28.56
CA ALA A 152 10.34 -3.19 29.56
C ALA A 152 9.95 -4.66 29.84
N GLN A 153 8.66 -4.99 29.80
CA GLN A 153 8.18 -6.37 30.01
C GLN A 153 8.09 -7.20 28.71
N ALA A 154 8.17 -6.60 27.53
CA ALA A 154 7.95 -7.27 26.26
C ALA A 154 8.86 -8.51 26.04
N PRO A 155 10.17 -8.47 26.34
CA PRO A 155 11.01 -9.67 26.22
C PRO A 155 10.52 -10.83 27.09
N ARG A 156 10.14 -10.54 28.33
CA ARG A 156 9.63 -11.54 29.28
C ARG A 156 8.27 -12.08 28.85
N LEU A 157 7.39 -11.22 28.32
CA LEU A 157 6.06 -11.64 27.87
C LEU A 157 6.17 -12.55 26.65
N LEU A 158 7.04 -12.22 25.70
CA LEU A 158 7.28 -13.03 24.50
C LEU A 158 8.03 -14.34 24.78
N ASP A 159 8.70 -14.48 25.93
CA ASP A 159 9.20 -15.78 26.41
C ASP A 159 8.08 -16.73 26.85
N LEU A 160 6.86 -16.22 27.05
CA LEU A 160 5.79 -16.92 27.74
C LEU A 160 4.52 -17.01 26.91
N LEU A 161 4.30 -16.03 26.03
CA LEU A 161 3.08 -15.84 25.27
C LEU A 161 3.38 -15.89 23.78
N SER A 162 2.44 -16.45 23.02
CA SER A 162 2.38 -16.22 21.58
C SER A 162 2.11 -14.74 21.29
N LEU A 163 2.29 -14.34 20.04
CA LEU A 163 1.95 -12.97 19.63
C LEU A 163 0.46 -12.66 19.84
N GLN A 164 -0.42 -13.64 19.65
CA GLN A 164 -1.85 -13.51 19.93
C GLN A 164 -2.13 -13.40 21.43
N GLY A 165 -1.46 -14.21 22.26
CA GLY A 165 -1.58 -14.10 23.72
C GLY A 165 -1.11 -12.74 24.24
N LEU A 166 -0.03 -12.18 23.66
CA LEU A 166 0.43 -10.82 23.96
C LEU A 166 -0.63 -9.78 23.59
N ARG A 167 -1.23 -9.88 22.39
CA ARG A 167 -2.32 -8.99 21.97
C ARG A 167 -3.51 -9.04 22.93
N ASN A 168 -3.98 -10.24 23.29
CA ASN A 168 -5.09 -10.41 24.23
C ASN A 168 -4.78 -9.79 25.59
N TRP A 169 -3.56 -10.00 26.10
CA TRP A 169 -3.11 -9.41 27.35
C TRP A 169 -3.04 -7.87 27.29
N VAL A 170 -2.59 -7.29 26.17
CA VAL A 170 -2.60 -5.84 25.95
C VAL A 170 -4.02 -5.28 25.87
N GLU A 171 -4.91 -5.94 25.11
CA GLU A 171 -6.31 -5.55 24.96
C GLU A 171 -7.05 -5.52 26.31
N TYR A 172 -6.83 -6.54 27.16
CA TYR A 172 -7.38 -6.56 28.50
C TYR A 172 -6.90 -5.37 29.32
N GLY A 173 -5.60 -5.05 29.26
CA GLY A 173 -5.01 -3.91 29.95
C GLY A 173 -5.62 -2.58 29.51
N ILE A 174 -5.77 -2.37 28.20
CA ILE A 174 -6.39 -1.16 27.64
C ILE A 174 -7.85 -1.05 28.08
N ARG A 175 -8.63 -2.13 27.95
CA ARG A 175 -10.06 -2.14 28.24
C ARG A 175 -10.38 -1.89 29.71
N ASN A 176 -9.61 -2.46 30.63
CA ASN A 176 -9.91 -2.41 32.06
C ASN A 176 -9.23 -1.26 32.80
N HIS A 177 -8.09 -0.75 32.31
CA HIS A 177 -7.29 0.28 32.99
C HIS A 177 -7.09 1.57 32.19
N GLY A 178 -7.71 1.72 31.01
CA GLY A 178 -7.53 2.89 30.13
C GLY A 178 -7.87 4.25 30.75
N SER A 179 -8.71 4.30 31.78
CA SER A 179 -9.11 5.54 32.48
C SER A 179 -8.28 5.88 33.71
N HIS A 180 -7.33 5.02 34.12
CA HIS A 180 -6.57 5.16 35.37
C HIS A 180 -5.06 5.02 35.12
N PRO A 181 -4.32 6.14 34.94
CA PRO A 181 -2.89 6.16 34.60
C PRO A 181 -2.00 5.25 35.47
N GLU A 182 -2.15 5.31 36.79
CA GLU A 182 -1.33 4.53 37.72
C GLU A 182 -1.60 3.03 37.61
N ARG A 183 -2.89 2.63 37.56
CA ARG A 183 -3.28 1.23 37.40
C ARG A 183 -2.87 0.65 36.05
N GLN A 184 -2.88 1.49 35.02
CA GLN A 184 -2.38 1.11 33.71
C GLN A 184 -0.87 0.79 33.78
N ALA A 185 -0.06 1.67 34.37
CA ALA A 185 1.37 1.40 34.56
C ALA A 185 1.61 0.14 35.43
N GLU A 186 0.85 -0.04 36.51
CA GLU A 186 0.92 -1.25 37.36
C GLU A 186 0.60 -2.53 36.59
N TYR A 187 -0.42 -2.49 35.72
CA TYR A 187 -0.79 -3.61 34.86
C TYR A 187 0.35 -3.96 33.91
N PHE A 188 0.85 -2.96 33.15
CA PHE A 188 1.89 -3.20 32.14
C PHE A 188 3.27 -3.51 32.72
N ARG A 189 3.54 -3.16 33.98
CA ARG A 189 4.74 -3.59 34.73
C ARG A 189 4.60 -4.98 35.37
N LEU A 190 3.49 -5.70 35.14
CA LEU A 190 3.16 -6.99 35.79
C LEU A 190 3.12 -6.90 37.34
N ALA A 191 2.82 -5.72 37.88
CA ALA A 191 2.69 -5.51 39.32
C ALA A 191 1.30 -5.93 39.83
N SER A 192 0.26 -5.74 39.01
CA SER A 192 -1.11 -6.01 39.40
C SER A 192 -1.46 -7.52 39.38
N PRO A 193 -2.29 -8.03 40.33
CA PRO A 193 -2.68 -9.44 40.36
C PRO A 193 -3.43 -9.92 39.11
N ASP A 194 -4.29 -9.07 38.55
CA ASP A 194 -5.05 -9.33 37.33
C ASP A 194 -4.15 -9.42 36.10
N SER A 195 -3.13 -8.56 35.96
CA SER A 195 -2.15 -8.64 34.88
C SER A 195 -1.44 -9.99 34.85
N ARG A 196 -1.06 -10.51 36.02
CA ARG A 196 -0.45 -11.83 36.14
C ARG A 196 -1.42 -12.96 35.84
N ALA A 197 -2.68 -12.83 36.25
CA ALA A 197 -3.71 -13.83 36.01
C ALA A 197 -4.05 -13.95 34.51
N VAL A 198 -4.22 -12.81 33.81
CA VAL A 198 -4.46 -12.79 32.36
C VAL A 198 -3.26 -13.37 31.63
N MET A 199 -2.04 -12.94 31.99
CA MET A 199 -0.82 -13.49 31.39
C MET A 199 -0.70 -15.00 31.63
N GLN A 200 -1.06 -15.52 32.81
CA GLN A 200 -1.08 -16.96 33.05
C GLN A 200 -2.15 -17.69 32.22
N GLY A 201 -3.31 -17.07 31.98
CA GLY A 201 -4.36 -17.64 31.14
C GLY A 201 -3.98 -17.74 29.66
N GLU A 202 -3.23 -16.74 29.16
CA GLU A 202 -2.75 -16.72 27.77
C GLU A 202 -1.49 -17.59 27.55
N ARG A 203 -0.90 -18.18 28.62
CA ARG A 203 0.18 -19.17 28.49
C ARG A 203 -0.43 -20.52 28.11
N HIS A 204 -0.60 -20.75 26.83
CA HIS A 204 -1.02 -22.05 26.32
C HIS A 204 -0.20 -22.48 25.10
N GLY A 205 -0.19 -23.79 24.88
CA GLY A 205 0.50 -24.43 23.75
C GLY A 205 2.01 -24.53 23.88
N THR A 206 2.61 -25.11 22.84
CA THR A 206 4.06 -25.20 22.65
C THR A 206 4.47 -24.07 21.71
N LEU A 207 5.29 -23.14 22.20
CA LEU A 207 5.81 -22.02 21.40
C LEU A 207 6.89 -22.53 20.43
N PHE A 208 6.88 -22.02 19.20
CA PHE A 208 7.85 -22.42 18.18
C PHE A 208 9.29 -22.21 18.63
N HIS A 209 9.60 -21.06 19.24
CA HIS A 209 10.97 -20.72 19.65
C HIS A 209 11.56 -21.68 20.70
N ASP A 210 10.71 -22.36 21.49
CA ASP A 210 11.15 -23.33 22.49
C ASP A 210 11.56 -24.66 21.87
N VAL A 211 11.01 -24.97 20.69
CA VAL A 211 11.20 -26.25 20.01
C VAL A 211 11.95 -26.15 18.70
N GLU A 212 12.26 -24.95 18.20
CA GLU A 212 12.92 -24.70 16.91
C GLU A 212 14.15 -25.60 16.70
N ARG A 213 15.07 -25.63 17.68
CA ARG A 213 16.28 -26.47 17.60
C ARG A 213 15.96 -27.96 17.50
N GLN A 214 14.91 -28.42 18.18
CA GLN A 214 14.49 -29.83 18.11
C GLN A 214 13.85 -30.15 16.76
N LEU A 215 13.14 -29.18 16.15
CA LEU A 215 12.52 -29.32 14.83
C LEU A 215 13.57 -29.28 13.70
N ASP A 216 14.58 -28.42 13.78
CA ASP A 216 15.73 -28.41 12.86
C ASP A 216 16.49 -29.75 12.90
N LEU A 217 16.76 -30.27 14.12
CA LEU A 217 17.37 -31.59 14.27
C LEU A 217 16.48 -32.72 13.72
N TYR A 218 15.16 -32.61 13.88
CA TYR A 218 14.20 -33.56 13.33
C TYR A 218 14.25 -33.58 11.80
N LEU A 219 14.26 -32.40 11.15
CA LEU A 219 14.38 -32.28 9.70
C LEU A 219 15.72 -32.82 9.17
N ARG A 220 16.83 -32.49 9.83
CA ARG A 220 18.15 -33.00 9.44
C ARG A 220 18.28 -34.50 9.62
N ALA A 221 17.90 -35.01 10.79
CA ALA A 221 18.16 -36.41 11.17
C ALA A 221 17.20 -37.39 10.50
N LEU A 222 15.91 -37.07 10.43
CA LEU A 222 14.91 -37.99 9.89
C LEU A 222 14.69 -37.77 8.39
N TRP A 223 14.77 -36.52 7.93
CA TRP A 223 14.42 -36.16 6.55
C TRP A 223 15.60 -35.82 5.67
N ASN A 224 16.80 -35.59 6.23
CA ASN A 224 17.98 -35.10 5.50
C ASN A 224 17.70 -33.81 4.70
N GLU A 225 16.83 -32.95 5.25
CA GLU A 225 16.35 -31.71 4.64
C GLU A 225 16.69 -30.54 5.58
N PRO A 226 17.88 -29.92 5.47
CA PRO A 226 18.21 -28.75 6.29
C PRO A 226 17.45 -27.52 5.76
N GLU A 227 16.26 -27.27 6.30
CA GLU A 227 15.40 -26.17 5.85
C GLU A 227 15.36 -25.02 6.86
N VAL A 228 15.18 -23.80 6.36
CA VAL A 228 14.92 -22.62 7.17
C VAL A 228 13.48 -22.67 7.68
N LEU A 229 13.29 -22.76 9.00
CA LEU A 229 11.97 -22.66 9.62
C LEU A 229 11.67 -21.19 9.95
N ALA A 230 10.49 -20.69 9.58
CA ALA A 230 10.07 -19.35 9.92
C ALA A 230 8.62 -19.33 10.41
N PRO A 231 8.36 -18.91 11.66
CA PRO A 231 7.01 -18.90 12.18
C PRO A 231 6.19 -17.73 11.62
N TYR A 232 4.90 -17.97 11.40
CA TYR A 232 3.90 -16.93 11.15
C TYR A 232 3.01 -16.74 12.37
N SER A 233 2.52 -15.52 12.54
CA SER A 233 1.66 -15.17 13.67
C SER A 233 0.24 -15.69 13.48
N THR A 234 -0.34 -16.30 14.51
CA THR A 234 -1.78 -16.63 14.54
C THR A 234 -2.66 -15.44 14.89
N ILE A 235 -2.11 -14.22 14.99
CA ILE A 235 -2.86 -13.00 15.37
C ILE A 235 -4.00 -12.69 14.40
N TYR A 236 -3.79 -12.97 13.11
CA TYR A 236 -4.70 -12.52 12.07
C TYR A 236 -5.93 -13.45 12.02
N ASP A 237 -6.98 -13.08 12.75
CA ASP A 237 -8.37 -13.43 12.43
C ASP A 237 -8.81 -12.68 11.15
N ALA A 238 -8.07 -12.89 10.06
CA ALA A 238 -8.54 -12.54 8.73
C ALA A 238 -9.59 -13.57 8.30
N ILE A 239 -10.38 -13.23 7.28
CA ILE A 239 -11.39 -14.10 6.64
C ILE A 239 -10.79 -15.48 6.25
N ARG A 240 -9.45 -15.60 6.15
CA ARG A 240 -8.71 -16.86 6.06
C ARG A 240 -7.57 -16.88 7.09
N GLN A 241 -7.54 -17.89 7.96
CA GLN A 241 -6.40 -18.14 8.83
C GLN A 241 -5.21 -18.65 7.99
N PRO A 242 -3.98 -18.16 8.21
CA PRO A 242 -2.81 -18.70 7.54
C PRO A 242 -2.61 -20.18 7.91
N VAL A 243 -2.48 -21.01 6.87
CA VAL A 243 -2.21 -22.46 6.94
C VAL A 243 -0.70 -22.67 6.79
N PRO A 244 -0.09 -23.76 7.31
CA PRO A 244 1.31 -24.06 7.00
C PRO A 244 1.57 -24.07 5.50
N TYR A 245 2.76 -23.64 5.08
CA TYR A 245 3.17 -23.65 3.69
C TYR A 245 4.69 -23.61 3.58
N TYR A 246 5.23 -23.83 2.38
CA TYR A 246 6.65 -23.63 2.14
C TYR A 246 6.88 -22.92 0.80
N ASP A 247 7.92 -22.11 0.77
CA ASP A 247 8.31 -21.30 -0.38
C ASP A 247 9.85 -21.36 -0.57
N LYS A 248 10.39 -20.45 -1.38
CA LYS A 248 11.85 -20.35 -1.61
C LYS A 248 12.63 -19.84 -0.39
N LEU A 249 11.95 -19.27 0.61
CA LEU A 249 12.54 -18.69 1.81
C LEU A 249 12.52 -19.66 3.00
N GLY A 250 11.71 -20.72 2.92
CA GLY A 250 11.71 -21.83 3.87
C GLY A 250 10.33 -22.41 4.14
N MET A 251 10.22 -23.17 5.23
CA MET A 251 8.96 -23.73 5.72
C MET A 251 8.33 -22.80 6.76
N ARG A 252 7.06 -22.48 6.55
CA ARG A 252 6.26 -21.61 7.41
C ARG A 252 5.33 -22.42 8.29
N VAL A 253 5.41 -22.19 9.60
CA VAL A 253 4.64 -22.89 10.62
C VAL A 253 4.04 -21.91 11.62
N PRO A 254 2.98 -22.25 12.38
CA PRO A 254 2.46 -21.37 13.43
C PRO A 254 3.50 -21.02 14.50
N ASP A 255 3.40 -19.83 15.08
CA ASP A 255 4.21 -19.42 16.23
C ASP A 255 3.88 -20.18 17.52
N VAL A 256 2.69 -20.79 17.59
CA VAL A 256 2.26 -21.67 18.69
C VAL A 256 1.37 -22.82 18.20
N PHE A 257 1.53 -23.99 18.81
CA PHE A 257 0.54 -25.08 18.71
C PHE A 257 0.04 -25.53 20.08
N ASP A 258 -1.27 -25.49 20.26
CA ASP A 258 -1.93 -26.13 21.41
C ASP A 258 -1.92 -27.66 21.31
N ASP A 259 -1.99 -28.31 22.46
CA ASP A 259 -2.23 -29.74 22.54
C ASP A 259 -3.61 -30.06 21.94
N ALA A 260 -3.64 -30.91 20.92
CA ALA A 260 -4.87 -31.33 20.28
C ALA A 260 -5.45 -32.54 21.01
N HIS A 261 -6.71 -32.43 21.43
CA HIS A 261 -7.41 -33.47 22.17
C HIS A 261 -8.37 -34.19 21.22
N GLY A 262 -7.99 -35.41 20.82
CA GLY A 262 -8.76 -36.23 19.90
C GLY A 262 -9.29 -37.52 20.53
N PRO A 263 -10.19 -38.23 19.84
CA PRO A 263 -10.72 -39.52 20.31
C PRO A 263 -9.65 -40.62 20.44
N LEU A 264 -8.49 -40.45 19.81
CA LEU A 264 -7.33 -41.36 19.90
C LEU A 264 -6.27 -40.89 20.91
N GLY A 265 -6.63 -39.93 21.77
CA GLY A 265 -5.77 -39.35 22.81
C GLY A 265 -5.26 -37.95 22.46
N THR A 266 -4.43 -37.41 23.36
CA THR A 266 -3.83 -36.08 23.21
C THR A 266 -2.59 -36.15 22.31
N VAL A 267 -2.52 -35.26 21.33
CA VAL A 267 -1.33 -34.98 20.52
C VAL A 267 -0.71 -33.69 21.03
N ARG A 268 0.53 -33.76 21.51
CA ARG A 268 1.23 -32.60 22.06
C ARG A 268 1.59 -31.60 20.98
N GLY A 269 1.71 -30.32 21.32
CA GLY A 269 2.07 -29.24 20.38
C GLY A 269 3.33 -29.53 19.56
N ILE A 270 4.40 -30.06 20.18
CA ILE A 270 5.61 -30.50 19.44
C ILE A 270 5.33 -31.58 18.39
N ASP A 271 4.42 -32.51 18.68
CA ASP A 271 4.09 -33.61 17.79
C ASP A 271 3.17 -33.12 16.65
N ARG A 272 2.42 -32.02 16.86
CA ARG A 272 1.73 -31.29 15.78
C ARG A 272 2.71 -30.60 14.83
N TYR A 273 3.74 -29.93 15.35
CA TYR A 273 4.81 -29.38 14.50
C TYR A 273 5.47 -30.47 13.64
N ARG A 274 5.80 -31.62 14.24
CA ARG A 274 6.38 -32.75 13.50
C ARG A 274 5.45 -33.29 12.42
N ALA A 275 4.15 -33.35 12.68
CA ALA A 275 3.13 -33.77 11.70
C ALA A 275 3.09 -32.81 10.49
N VAL A 276 3.06 -31.50 10.74
CA VAL A 276 3.09 -30.46 9.69
C VAL A 276 4.36 -30.55 8.85
N LEU A 277 5.53 -30.63 9.49
CA LEU A 277 6.80 -30.73 8.79
C LEU A 277 6.91 -32.03 7.98
N ALA A 278 6.45 -33.17 8.53
CA ALA A 278 6.43 -34.44 7.81
C ALA A 278 5.57 -34.36 6.55
N HIS A 279 4.38 -33.75 6.65
CA HIS A 279 3.46 -33.56 5.53
C HIS A 279 4.08 -32.71 4.41
N MET A 280 4.63 -31.52 4.73
CA MET A 280 5.29 -30.65 3.75
C MET A 280 6.52 -31.32 3.10
N VAL A 281 7.35 -32.02 3.88
CA VAL A 281 8.47 -32.80 3.33
C VAL A 281 7.97 -33.92 2.42
N GLY A 282 6.86 -34.57 2.79
CA GLY A 282 6.21 -35.57 1.96
C GLY A 282 5.80 -35.03 0.60
N HIS A 283 5.19 -33.85 0.55
CA HIS A 283 4.89 -33.16 -0.72
C HIS A 283 6.17 -32.88 -1.53
N ARG A 284 7.22 -32.35 -0.91
CA ARG A 284 8.51 -32.11 -1.61
C ARG A 284 9.11 -33.38 -2.21
N ARG A 285 8.97 -34.52 -1.54
CA ARG A 285 9.55 -35.80 -1.99
C ARG A 285 8.72 -36.49 -3.07
N TRP A 286 7.39 -36.39 -2.99
CA TRP A 286 6.51 -37.26 -3.79
C TRP A 286 5.50 -36.52 -4.66
N SER A 287 5.19 -35.26 -4.40
CA SER A 287 4.26 -34.48 -5.22
C SER A 287 4.93 -33.91 -6.46
N ALA A 288 4.12 -33.60 -7.46
CA ALA A 288 4.56 -33.04 -8.72
C ALA A 288 3.55 -31.99 -9.18
N PRO A 289 3.98 -30.77 -9.54
CA PRO A 289 3.04 -29.70 -9.89
C PRO A 289 2.15 -30.06 -11.09
N GLN A 290 0.89 -29.65 -11.04
CA GLN A 290 -0.16 -29.82 -12.04
C GLN A 290 -0.56 -28.45 -12.63
N ILE A 291 -1.11 -28.46 -13.85
CA ILE A 291 -1.59 -27.23 -14.50
C ILE A 291 -3.00 -26.92 -13.98
N ALA A 292 -3.14 -25.79 -13.28
CA ALA A 292 -4.37 -25.37 -12.63
C ALA A 292 -5.46 -24.90 -13.61
N ASP A 293 -5.08 -24.27 -14.73
CA ASP A 293 -5.98 -23.62 -15.69
C ASP A 293 -7.00 -24.59 -16.32
N ASN A 294 -6.67 -25.88 -16.33
CA ASN A 294 -7.54 -26.91 -16.89
C ASN A 294 -8.72 -27.26 -15.97
N TRP A 295 -8.72 -26.81 -14.70
CA TRP A 295 -9.63 -27.32 -13.67
C TRP A 295 -10.35 -26.22 -12.89
N SER A 296 -11.65 -26.42 -12.69
CA SER A 296 -12.47 -25.55 -11.83
C SER A 296 -11.99 -25.58 -10.37
N PRO A 297 -12.30 -24.55 -9.55
CA PRO A 297 -11.94 -24.51 -8.12
C PRO A 297 -12.35 -25.78 -7.34
N PHE A 298 -13.53 -26.35 -7.63
CA PHE A 298 -14.01 -27.58 -7.00
C PHE A 298 -13.20 -28.82 -7.38
N GLN A 299 -12.72 -28.86 -8.62
CA GLN A 299 -11.85 -29.93 -9.10
C GLN A 299 -10.46 -29.81 -8.46
N ARG A 300 -9.90 -28.60 -8.38
CA ARG A 300 -8.63 -28.34 -7.68
C ARG A 300 -8.67 -28.77 -6.22
N MET A 301 -9.72 -28.38 -5.48
CA MET A 301 -9.93 -28.83 -4.10
C MET A 301 -9.99 -30.36 -3.99
N ALA A 302 -10.62 -31.07 -4.94
CA ALA A 302 -10.63 -32.52 -4.90
C ALA A 302 -9.24 -33.13 -5.14
N VAL A 303 -8.47 -32.57 -6.08
CA VAL A 303 -7.10 -33.02 -6.35
C VAL A 303 -6.21 -32.82 -5.13
N GLU A 304 -6.31 -31.68 -4.46
CA GLU A 304 -5.61 -31.39 -3.19
C GLU A 304 -5.93 -32.47 -2.14
N PHE A 305 -7.22 -32.74 -1.87
CA PHE A 305 -7.60 -33.75 -0.87
C PHE A 305 -7.08 -35.15 -1.18
N PHE A 306 -7.07 -35.56 -2.45
CA PHE A 306 -6.55 -36.86 -2.87
C PHE A 306 -5.03 -36.92 -2.77
N GLU A 307 -4.34 -35.86 -3.21
CA GLU A 307 -2.90 -35.80 -3.15
C GLU A 307 -2.40 -35.74 -1.70
N ASP A 308 -3.00 -34.92 -0.86
CA ASP A 308 -2.70 -34.89 0.57
C ASP A 308 -2.92 -36.25 1.24
N ALA A 309 -4.05 -36.92 0.92
CA ALA A 309 -4.33 -38.24 1.45
C ALA A 309 -3.28 -39.26 0.99
N ARG A 310 -2.78 -39.13 -0.25
CA ARG A 310 -1.66 -39.93 -0.75
C ARG A 310 -0.40 -39.67 0.06
N ILE A 311 -0.02 -38.41 0.26
CA ILE A 311 1.15 -38.03 1.04
C ILE A 311 1.06 -38.57 2.47
N ASP A 312 -0.06 -38.36 3.15
CA ASP A 312 -0.25 -38.85 4.52
C ASP A 312 -0.16 -40.39 4.59
N THR A 313 -0.73 -41.09 3.61
CA THR A 313 -0.68 -42.56 3.56
C THR A 313 0.74 -43.07 3.25
N LEU A 314 1.48 -42.40 2.38
CA LEU A 314 2.89 -42.73 2.11
C LEU A 314 3.78 -42.48 3.33
N LEU A 315 3.55 -41.38 4.05
CA LEU A 315 4.22 -41.08 5.32
C LEU A 315 3.91 -42.13 6.38
N MET A 316 2.66 -42.58 6.49
CA MET A 316 2.28 -43.68 7.39
C MET A 316 2.91 -45.02 6.99
N ARG A 317 3.14 -45.24 5.69
CA ARG A 317 3.82 -46.43 5.16
C ARG A 317 5.32 -46.42 5.50
N GLU A 318 6.00 -45.30 5.31
CA GLU A 318 7.43 -45.15 5.60
C GLU A 318 7.70 -45.04 7.12
N PHE A 319 6.85 -44.30 7.84
CA PHE A 319 6.95 -44.05 9.27
C PHE A 319 5.64 -44.41 10.00
N PRO A 320 5.44 -45.69 10.36
CA PRO A 320 4.19 -46.17 10.99
C PRO A 320 3.81 -45.42 12.28
N GLY A 321 4.79 -44.86 13.00
CA GLY A 321 4.54 -44.04 14.20
C GLY A 321 3.72 -42.78 13.95
N LEU A 322 3.77 -42.20 12.73
CA LEU A 322 2.97 -41.03 12.35
C LEU A 322 1.48 -41.36 12.25
N GLY A 323 1.11 -42.62 11.99
CA GLY A 323 -0.29 -43.03 11.84
C GLY A 323 -1.14 -42.70 13.06
N ARG A 324 -0.61 -42.88 14.28
CA ARG A 324 -1.32 -42.49 15.51
C ARG A 324 -1.58 -40.99 15.56
N ILE A 325 -0.60 -40.17 15.18
CA ILE A 325 -0.67 -38.71 15.24
C ILE A 325 -1.64 -38.21 14.17
N PHE A 326 -1.46 -38.63 12.91
CA PHE A 326 -2.35 -38.24 11.82
C PHE A 326 -3.78 -38.67 12.08
N LEU A 327 -4.04 -39.91 12.49
CA LEU A 327 -5.41 -40.35 12.79
C LEU A 327 -6.05 -39.61 13.97
N ALA A 328 -5.25 -39.16 14.95
CA ALA A 328 -5.76 -38.37 16.08
C ALA A 328 -6.10 -36.92 15.68
N LEU A 329 -5.33 -36.33 14.76
CA LEU A 329 -5.54 -34.96 14.27
C LEU A 329 -6.51 -34.88 13.09
N HIS A 330 -6.65 -35.96 12.31
CA HIS A 330 -7.47 -35.99 11.11
C HIS A 330 -8.95 -36.10 11.51
N PRO A 331 -9.83 -35.22 11.02
CA PRO A 331 -11.23 -35.22 11.40
C PRO A 331 -11.92 -36.53 10.99
N LYS A 332 -12.98 -36.89 11.73
CA LYS A 332 -13.87 -38.02 11.41
C LYS A 332 -15.28 -37.50 11.19
N PRO A 333 -15.59 -36.94 10.00
CA PRO A 333 -16.94 -36.48 9.69
C PRO A 333 -17.97 -37.60 9.84
N VAL A 334 -19.16 -37.27 10.34
CA VAL A 334 -20.26 -38.22 10.47
C VAL A 334 -20.99 -38.33 9.14
N GLU A 335 -21.15 -39.55 8.62
CA GLU A 335 -21.85 -39.83 7.38
C GLU A 335 -23.29 -39.28 7.42
N GLY A 336 -23.66 -38.45 6.44
CA GLY A 336 -24.98 -37.85 6.33
C GLY A 336 -25.21 -36.60 7.20
N ALA A 337 -24.19 -36.07 7.88
CA ALA A 337 -24.33 -34.85 8.69
C ALA A 337 -24.48 -33.56 7.85
N CYS A 338 -24.06 -33.58 6.59
CA CYS A 338 -24.26 -32.47 5.68
C CYS A 338 -25.58 -32.61 4.91
N ASP A 339 -26.43 -31.58 5.00
CA ASP A 339 -27.69 -31.49 4.27
C ASP A 339 -27.48 -30.89 2.86
N PRO A 340 -27.62 -31.71 1.79
CA PRO A 340 -27.40 -31.26 0.43
C PRO A 340 -28.50 -30.31 -0.08
N GLU A 341 -29.66 -30.21 0.57
CA GLU A 341 -30.73 -29.31 0.13
C GLU A 341 -30.45 -27.85 0.49
N THR A 342 -29.56 -27.61 1.47
CA THR A 342 -29.30 -26.27 2.02
C THR A 342 -27.84 -25.83 1.93
N THR A 343 -26.90 -26.76 1.77
CA THR A 343 -25.47 -26.51 1.91
C THR A 343 -24.65 -27.34 0.91
N SER A 344 -23.52 -26.80 0.43
CA SER A 344 -22.54 -27.54 -0.37
C SER A 344 -21.82 -28.59 0.49
N CYS A 345 -21.99 -29.86 0.10
CA CYS A 345 -21.46 -31.03 0.81
C CYS A 345 -20.21 -31.63 0.16
N LEU A 346 -19.64 -31.00 -0.87
CA LEU A 346 -18.45 -31.49 -1.55
C LEU A 346 -17.27 -31.65 -0.58
N ARG A 347 -16.94 -30.59 0.18
CA ARG A 347 -15.86 -30.62 1.17
C ARG A 347 -16.06 -31.71 2.23
N HIS A 348 -17.29 -31.90 2.71
CA HIS A 348 -17.63 -32.95 3.68
C HIS A 348 -17.34 -34.35 3.11
N ARG A 349 -17.72 -34.61 1.86
CA ARG A 349 -17.46 -35.89 1.18
C ARG A 349 -15.96 -36.13 0.95
N LEU A 350 -15.22 -35.11 0.53
CA LEU A 350 -13.77 -35.20 0.37
C LEU A 350 -13.07 -35.46 1.71
N ALA A 351 -13.53 -34.83 2.80
CA ALA A 351 -13.00 -35.10 4.14
C ALA A 351 -13.30 -36.54 4.62
N MET A 352 -14.49 -37.08 4.33
CA MET A 352 -14.79 -38.49 4.59
C MET A 352 -13.89 -39.42 3.78
N LEU A 353 -13.68 -39.14 2.49
CA LEU A 353 -12.81 -39.93 1.64
C LEU A 353 -11.36 -39.91 2.14
N SER A 354 -10.85 -38.71 2.46
CA SER A 354 -9.52 -38.54 3.04
C SER A 354 -9.38 -39.34 4.34
N ARG A 355 -10.36 -39.28 5.25
CA ARG A 355 -10.36 -40.10 6.47
C ARG A 355 -10.33 -41.60 6.15
N ALA A 356 -11.12 -42.06 5.18
CA ALA A 356 -11.20 -43.46 4.80
C ALA A 356 -9.92 -44.00 4.15
N CYS A 357 -9.19 -43.16 3.40
CA CYS A 357 -7.88 -43.51 2.86
C CYS A 357 -6.83 -43.74 3.96
N LEU A 358 -6.92 -43.02 5.08
CA LEU A 358 -5.95 -43.14 6.18
C LEU A 358 -6.36 -44.20 7.22
N ASP A 359 -7.66 -44.39 7.46
CA ASP A 359 -8.20 -45.23 8.53
C ASP A 359 -8.95 -46.45 7.99
N PRO A 360 -8.34 -47.66 7.98
CA PRO A 360 -9.03 -48.88 7.58
C PRO A 360 -10.28 -49.21 8.42
N ALA A 361 -10.45 -48.61 9.60
CA ALA A 361 -11.59 -48.78 10.50
C ALA A 361 -12.61 -47.61 10.43
N HIS A 362 -12.64 -46.85 9.33
CA HIS A 362 -13.45 -45.62 9.19
C HIS A 362 -14.98 -45.82 9.30
N SER A 363 -15.52 -47.02 9.06
CA SER A 363 -16.94 -47.41 9.22
C SER A 363 -17.99 -46.77 8.28
N TYR A 364 -17.58 -46.08 7.21
CA TYR A 364 -18.49 -45.46 6.23
C TYR A 364 -19.16 -46.49 5.31
N ARG A 365 -20.45 -46.29 5.01
CA ARG A 365 -21.26 -47.23 4.22
C ARG A 365 -21.41 -46.84 2.76
N ASP A 366 -21.13 -45.59 2.39
CA ASP A 366 -21.16 -45.12 1.00
C ASP A 366 -20.32 -46.02 0.07
N ALA A 367 -21.01 -46.71 -0.85
CA ALA A 367 -20.40 -47.66 -1.78
C ALA A 367 -19.47 -46.97 -2.80
N VAL A 368 -19.80 -45.76 -3.24
CA VAL A 368 -18.96 -45.00 -4.18
C VAL A 368 -17.69 -44.56 -3.49
N LEU A 369 -17.79 -44.05 -2.25
CA LEU A 369 -16.61 -43.70 -1.45
C LEU A 369 -15.68 -44.91 -1.28
N ASN A 370 -16.22 -46.05 -0.84
CA ASN A 370 -15.42 -47.25 -0.59
C ASN A 370 -14.76 -47.82 -1.86
N GLU A 371 -15.43 -47.72 -3.01
CA GLU A 371 -14.84 -48.08 -4.30
C GLU A 371 -13.65 -47.17 -4.64
N PHE A 372 -13.78 -45.87 -4.43
CA PHE A 372 -12.70 -44.92 -4.70
C PHE A 372 -11.53 -45.05 -3.72
N VAL A 373 -11.79 -45.40 -2.45
CA VAL A 373 -10.73 -45.73 -1.48
C VAL A 373 -9.94 -46.96 -1.93
N ALA A 374 -10.62 -48.02 -2.41
CA ALA A 374 -9.94 -49.19 -2.96
C ALA A 374 -9.10 -48.84 -4.20
N ASN A 375 -9.65 -48.03 -5.11
CA ASN A 375 -8.96 -47.53 -6.30
C ASN A 375 -7.76 -46.64 -5.95
N PHE A 376 -7.85 -45.86 -4.88
CA PHE A 376 -6.78 -45.02 -4.35
C PHE A 376 -5.62 -45.88 -3.86
N HIS A 377 -5.88 -46.87 -3.00
CA HIS A 377 -4.83 -47.77 -2.51
C HIS A 377 -4.19 -48.59 -3.62
N ALA A 378 -4.94 -48.98 -4.65
CA ALA A 378 -4.40 -49.68 -5.82
C ALA A 378 -3.46 -48.79 -6.68
N ARG A 379 -3.60 -47.46 -6.61
CA ARG A 379 -2.86 -46.49 -7.44
C ARG A 379 -1.93 -45.58 -6.64
N ILE A 380 -1.74 -45.82 -5.35
CA ILE A 380 -0.98 -44.93 -4.46
C ILE A 380 0.46 -44.67 -4.95
N ASP A 381 1.07 -45.66 -5.61
CA ASP A 381 2.43 -45.56 -6.17
C ASP A 381 2.49 -45.01 -7.60
N ALA A 382 1.35 -44.66 -8.21
CA ALA A 382 1.27 -44.16 -9.59
C ALA A 382 1.53 -42.65 -9.72
N GLY A 383 1.74 -41.94 -8.60
CA GLY A 383 2.12 -40.53 -8.56
C GLY A 383 0.94 -39.54 -8.66
N THR A 384 1.29 -38.26 -8.68
CA THR A 384 0.35 -37.13 -8.55
C THR A 384 -0.67 -37.05 -9.68
N ALA A 385 -0.26 -37.31 -10.92
CA ALA A 385 -1.17 -37.28 -12.08
C ALA A 385 -2.29 -38.33 -11.96
N ALA A 386 -1.95 -39.54 -11.49
CA ALA A 386 -2.93 -40.59 -11.26
C ALA A 386 -3.91 -40.24 -10.12
N MET A 387 -3.44 -39.53 -9.08
CA MET A 387 -4.33 -39.01 -8.03
C MET A 387 -5.27 -37.95 -8.57
N ALA A 388 -4.77 -37.06 -9.43
CA ALA A 388 -5.59 -36.04 -10.06
C ALA A 388 -6.69 -36.66 -10.94
N GLU A 389 -6.35 -37.64 -11.78
CA GLU A 389 -7.34 -38.40 -12.57
C GLU A 389 -8.40 -39.06 -11.68
N LEU A 390 -7.99 -39.68 -10.58
CA LEU A 390 -8.89 -40.33 -9.64
C LEU A 390 -9.81 -39.31 -8.93
N ALA A 391 -9.27 -38.15 -8.53
CA ALA A 391 -10.03 -37.06 -7.93
C ALA A 391 -11.08 -36.50 -8.89
N LEU A 392 -10.71 -36.27 -10.15
CA LEU A 392 -11.64 -35.79 -11.18
C LEU A 392 -12.75 -36.80 -11.45
N ALA A 393 -12.42 -38.10 -11.51
CA ALA A 393 -13.41 -39.17 -11.65
C ALA A 393 -14.36 -39.24 -10.43
N TYR A 394 -13.84 -39.00 -9.22
CA TYR A 394 -14.65 -38.96 -8.00
C TYR A 394 -15.64 -37.79 -8.03
N VAL A 395 -15.17 -36.58 -8.36
CA VAL A 395 -16.02 -35.39 -8.48
C VAL A 395 -17.07 -35.60 -9.57
N ALA A 396 -16.69 -36.12 -10.74
CA ALA A 396 -17.63 -36.37 -11.83
C ALA A 396 -18.76 -37.33 -11.44
N ARG A 397 -18.44 -38.41 -10.71
CA ARG A 397 -19.42 -39.42 -10.30
C ARG A 397 -20.28 -38.97 -9.14
N THR A 398 -19.75 -38.13 -8.26
CA THR A 398 -20.46 -37.70 -7.06
C THR A 398 -21.14 -36.33 -7.22
N ARG A 399 -20.91 -35.59 -8.31
CA ARG A 399 -21.42 -34.24 -8.54
C ARG A 399 -22.92 -34.10 -8.23
N ARG A 400 -23.26 -33.11 -7.42
CA ARG A 400 -24.64 -32.68 -7.13
C ARG A 400 -24.81 -31.21 -7.51
N GLN A 401 -26.05 -30.80 -7.79
CA GLN A 401 -26.35 -29.39 -8.06
C GLN A 401 -26.03 -28.51 -6.84
N SER A 402 -26.26 -29.03 -5.64
CA SER A 402 -25.98 -28.37 -4.36
C SER A 402 -24.51 -28.05 -4.12
N ASP A 403 -23.57 -28.67 -4.84
CA ASP A 403 -22.15 -28.39 -4.69
C ASP A 403 -21.78 -26.95 -5.08
N GLN A 404 -22.64 -26.30 -5.88
CA GLN A 404 -22.51 -24.90 -6.32
C GLN A 404 -23.05 -23.88 -5.29
N PHE A 405 -23.64 -24.33 -4.18
CA PHE A 405 -24.17 -23.41 -3.17
C PHE A 405 -23.05 -22.64 -2.48
N ALA A 406 -23.27 -21.34 -2.25
CA ALA A 406 -22.31 -20.46 -1.56
C ALA A 406 -22.09 -20.85 -0.09
N ARG A 407 -23.10 -21.45 0.56
CA ARG A 407 -22.99 -21.96 1.93
C ARG A 407 -22.28 -23.32 1.89
N VAL A 408 -21.09 -23.41 2.48
CA VAL A 408 -20.27 -24.65 2.55
C VAL A 408 -20.32 -25.25 3.95
N HIS A 409 -20.36 -26.57 4.06
CA HIS A 409 -20.34 -27.29 5.34
C HIS A 409 -18.89 -27.46 5.84
N PHE A 410 -18.55 -26.84 6.97
CA PHE A 410 -17.20 -26.88 7.54
C PHE A 410 -17.04 -27.83 8.73
N ASP A 411 -18.12 -28.22 9.41
CA ASP A 411 -18.08 -29.03 10.63
C ASP A 411 -17.32 -30.35 10.42
N ASN A 412 -16.28 -30.56 11.23
CA ASN A 412 -15.40 -31.73 11.17
C ASN A 412 -14.80 -31.98 9.77
N THR A 413 -14.41 -30.93 9.03
CA THR A 413 -13.77 -31.07 7.71
C THR A 413 -12.37 -30.44 7.60
N VAL A 414 -11.86 -29.82 8.67
CA VAL A 414 -10.56 -29.13 8.66
C VAL A 414 -9.46 -30.08 9.13
N VAL A 415 -8.40 -30.22 8.33
CA VAL A 415 -7.22 -31.04 8.68
C VAL A 415 -6.10 -30.09 9.11
N SER A 416 -5.85 -30.02 10.42
CA SER A 416 -5.02 -28.94 11.00
C SER A 416 -3.50 -29.05 10.77
N TYR A 417 -3.01 -30.16 10.23
CA TYR A 417 -1.58 -30.38 9.99
C TYR A 417 -1.15 -30.29 8.52
N ARG A 418 -2.10 -30.11 7.60
CA ARG A 418 -1.80 -30.05 6.17
C ARG A 418 -1.37 -28.65 5.75
N ASP A 419 -0.66 -28.57 4.63
CA ASP A 419 -0.26 -27.29 4.06
C ASP A 419 -1.35 -26.70 3.14
N ASP A 420 -1.06 -25.56 2.51
CA ASP A 420 -1.99 -24.87 1.63
C ASP A 420 -1.94 -25.35 0.16
N ASN A 421 -1.17 -26.40 -0.14
CA ASN A 421 -1.04 -27.00 -1.46
C ASN A 421 -0.55 -26.07 -2.57
N ARG A 422 0.01 -24.89 -2.27
CA ARG A 422 0.49 -23.95 -3.31
C ARG A 422 1.51 -24.57 -4.26
N GLN A 423 2.32 -25.50 -3.76
CA GLN A 423 3.31 -26.26 -4.52
C GLN A 423 2.71 -27.13 -5.63
N LEU A 424 1.43 -27.50 -5.50
CA LEU A 424 0.78 -28.46 -6.38
C LEU A 424 0.39 -27.81 -7.71
N TRP A 425 0.36 -26.48 -7.78
CA TRP A 425 -0.24 -25.74 -8.88
C TRP A 425 0.78 -24.96 -9.69
N LYS A 426 0.63 -25.03 -11.02
CA LYS A 426 1.25 -24.15 -12.01
C LYS A 426 0.14 -23.51 -12.82
N PHE A 427 0.24 -22.22 -13.06
CA PHE A 427 -0.69 -21.46 -13.90
C PHE A 427 0.01 -21.12 -15.22
N ILE A 428 -0.69 -21.23 -16.34
CA ILE A 428 -0.21 -20.96 -17.70
C ILE A 428 -0.67 -19.59 -18.18
N GLU A 429 -1.87 -19.15 -17.78
CA GLU A 429 -2.42 -17.84 -18.12
C GLU A 429 -2.47 -16.94 -16.88
N GLU A 430 -2.23 -15.63 -17.08
CA GLU A 430 -2.45 -14.62 -16.04
C GLU A 430 -3.96 -14.34 -15.92
N GLY A 431 -4.67 -15.13 -15.10
CA GLY A 431 -6.13 -15.07 -14.95
C GLY A 431 -6.60 -14.36 -13.68
N ASP A 432 -7.85 -13.87 -13.66
CA ASP A 432 -8.49 -13.11 -12.56
C ASP A 432 -8.46 -13.74 -11.14
N GLU A 433 -7.99 -14.98 -10.98
CA GLU A 433 -7.87 -15.67 -9.69
C GLU A 433 -6.46 -15.59 -9.06
N GLU A 434 -5.54 -14.86 -9.69
CA GLU A 434 -4.14 -14.66 -9.28
C GLU A 434 -3.91 -14.09 -7.87
N GLU A 435 -4.92 -13.49 -7.23
CA GLU A 435 -4.69 -12.73 -5.99
C GLU A 435 -4.63 -13.58 -4.69
N ALA A 436 -4.72 -14.92 -4.74
CA ALA A 436 -4.93 -15.71 -3.52
C ALA A 436 -3.72 -16.52 -3.00
N PHE A 437 -2.66 -16.73 -3.79
CA PHE A 437 -1.56 -17.61 -3.36
C PHE A 437 -0.21 -17.07 -3.82
N ASP A 438 0.36 -16.20 -3.00
CA ASP A 438 1.79 -15.85 -2.94
C ASP A 438 2.57 -16.10 -4.24
N GLU A 439 2.25 -15.36 -5.29
CA GLU A 439 3.35 -14.86 -6.08
C GLU A 439 4.09 -13.87 -5.18
N PRO A 440 5.39 -14.07 -4.89
CA PRO A 440 6.20 -12.91 -4.60
C PRO A 440 6.02 -12.04 -5.82
N ARG A 441 5.26 -10.94 -5.67
CA ARG A 441 5.23 -9.83 -6.61
C ARG A 441 6.65 -9.73 -7.06
N GLN A 442 6.95 -10.14 -8.29
CA GLN A 442 8.28 -9.95 -8.80
C GLN A 442 8.36 -8.44 -8.80
N LEU A 443 9.02 -7.91 -7.77
CA LEU A 443 9.86 -6.75 -7.90
C LEU A 443 10.92 -7.22 -8.91
N THR A 444 10.51 -7.38 -10.17
CA THR A 444 11.24 -6.68 -11.20
C THR A 444 11.42 -5.31 -10.58
N ARG A 445 12.65 -5.03 -10.17
CA ARG A 445 13.13 -3.67 -10.20
C ARG A 445 12.95 -3.21 -11.66
N GLN A 446 11.72 -2.98 -12.09
CA GLN A 446 11.47 -1.77 -12.81
C GLN A 446 11.86 -0.72 -11.80
N GLU A 447 12.95 -0.03 -12.14
CA GLU A 447 13.31 1.22 -11.48
C GLU A 447 12.01 1.96 -11.21
N VAL A 448 11.68 2.12 -9.93
CA VAL A 448 10.53 2.89 -9.50
C VAL A 448 10.88 4.32 -9.82
N ASP A 449 10.64 4.70 -11.06
CA ASP A 449 10.74 6.08 -11.53
C ASP A 449 9.37 6.74 -11.27
N GLY A 450 8.97 6.76 -9.99
CA GLY A 450 7.65 7.28 -9.61
C GLY A 450 7.33 7.20 -8.12
N LEU A 451 6.48 8.11 -7.66
CA LEU A 451 5.91 8.08 -6.32
C LEU A 451 4.89 6.92 -6.20
N PRO A 452 4.57 6.43 -4.97
CA PRO A 452 3.53 5.44 -4.79
C PRO A 452 2.20 5.91 -5.41
N PRO A 453 1.36 5.00 -5.94
CA PRO A 453 0.13 5.38 -6.60
C PRO A 453 -0.82 6.08 -5.63
N ARG A 454 -1.49 7.12 -6.10
CA ARG A 454 -2.59 7.77 -5.38
C ARG A 454 -3.90 7.16 -5.83
N HIS A 455 -4.73 6.80 -4.86
CA HIS A 455 -6.04 6.24 -5.13
C HIS A 455 -7.10 7.35 -5.23
N TYR A 456 -7.95 7.27 -6.25
CA TYR A 456 -9.07 8.18 -6.46
C TYR A 456 -10.39 7.42 -6.53
N PRO A 457 -11.48 7.98 -5.95
CA PRO A 457 -12.80 7.42 -6.12
C PRO A 457 -13.31 7.62 -7.54
N GLU A 458 -14.11 6.66 -8.02
CA GLU A 458 -14.82 6.74 -9.30
C GLU A 458 -16.33 6.76 -9.07
N TRP A 459 -17.03 7.63 -9.79
CA TRP A 459 -18.48 7.79 -9.68
C TRP A 459 -19.23 6.77 -10.52
N ASP A 460 -20.00 5.93 -9.84
CA ASP A 460 -20.89 4.97 -10.49
C ASP A 460 -22.27 5.62 -10.71
N TYR A 461 -22.58 5.90 -11.97
CA TYR A 461 -23.84 6.57 -12.33
C TYR A 461 -25.08 5.68 -12.17
N GLN A 462 -24.93 4.35 -12.18
CA GLN A 462 -26.05 3.41 -12.05
C GLN A 462 -26.53 3.35 -10.61
N THR A 463 -25.58 3.30 -9.67
CA THR A 463 -25.87 3.25 -8.23
C THR A 463 -25.96 4.63 -7.60
N GLN A 464 -25.53 5.69 -8.29
CA GLN A 464 -25.37 7.05 -7.76
C GLN A 464 -24.50 7.10 -6.50
N THR A 465 -23.44 6.29 -6.47
CA THR A 465 -22.48 6.22 -5.35
C THR A 465 -21.04 6.25 -5.85
N TYR A 466 -20.09 6.52 -4.96
CA TYR A 466 -18.66 6.42 -5.27
C TYR A 466 -18.15 5.02 -4.96
N ARG A 467 -17.31 4.50 -5.84
CA ARG A 467 -16.44 3.36 -5.56
C ARG A 467 -15.17 3.90 -4.91
N PRO A 468 -14.93 3.65 -3.61
CA PRO A 468 -13.76 4.17 -2.90
C PRO A 468 -12.49 3.49 -3.42
N ASP A 469 -11.39 4.25 -3.48
CA ASP A 469 -10.05 3.78 -3.86
C ASP A 469 -9.96 2.96 -5.15
N TRP A 470 -10.88 3.23 -6.09
CA TRP A 470 -11.11 2.40 -7.28
C TRP A 470 -10.06 2.58 -8.37
N VAL A 471 -9.58 3.81 -8.56
CA VAL A 471 -8.60 4.15 -9.60
C VAL A 471 -7.24 4.36 -8.97
N SER A 472 -6.21 3.70 -9.52
CA SER A 472 -4.81 3.85 -9.11
C SER A 472 -4.08 4.77 -10.08
N LEU A 473 -3.66 5.94 -9.60
CA LEU A 473 -2.98 6.95 -10.40
C LEU A 473 -1.50 7.06 -10.02
N TYR A 474 -0.61 6.87 -10.99
CA TYR A 474 0.84 7.00 -10.84
C TYR A 474 1.29 8.37 -11.35
N GLU A 475 1.96 9.14 -10.49
CA GLU A 475 2.53 10.43 -10.85
C GLU A 475 4.02 10.32 -11.14
N ALA A 476 4.44 10.87 -12.28
CA ALA A 476 5.85 10.87 -12.71
C ALA A 476 6.21 12.20 -13.39
N LEU A 477 7.50 12.50 -13.47
CA LEU A 477 7.99 13.60 -14.30
C LEU A 477 8.12 13.10 -15.74
N HIS A 478 7.65 13.88 -16.73
CA HIS A 478 7.76 13.48 -18.13
C HIS A 478 9.25 13.40 -18.54
N PRO A 479 9.70 12.36 -19.28
CA PRO A 479 11.07 12.27 -19.76
C PRO A 479 11.44 13.47 -20.65
N SER A 480 12.73 13.82 -20.67
CA SER A 480 13.25 14.98 -21.40
C SER A 480 13.77 14.60 -22.79
N GLY A 481 13.34 15.32 -23.81
CA GLY A 481 13.82 15.19 -25.19
C GLY A 481 14.68 16.38 -25.64
N SER A 482 14.60 16.73 -26.93
CA SER A 482 15.39 17.83 -27.49
C SER A 482 14.62 19.16 -27.48
N ALA A 483 15.01 20.08 -26.58
CA ALA A 483 14.46 21.45 -26.51
C ALA A 483 14.50 22.21 -27.84
N ALA A 484 15.52 21.95 -28.67
CA ALA A 484 15.68 22.57 -29.99
C ALA A 484 14.49 22.29 -30.94
N LYS A 485 13.70 21.22 -30.71
CA LYS A 485 12.48 20.94 -31.48
C LYS A 485 11.44 22.03 -31.21
N ILE A 486 11.19 22.36 -29.93
CA ILE A 486 10.26 23.42 -29.53
C ILE A 486 10.74 24.80 -29.98
N ASP A 487 12.05 25.08 -29.90
CA ASP A 487 12.57 26.37 -30.37
C ASP A 487 12.38 26.58 -31.87
N ARG A 488 12.55 25.52 -32.69
CA ARG A 488 12.24 25.56 -34.12
C ARG A 488 10.75 25.79 -34.38
N LEU A 489 9.88 25.16 -33.58
CA LEU A 489 8.42 25.35 -33.68
C LEU A 489 8.01 26.78 -33.31
N LEU A 490 8.59 27.36 -32.26
CA LEU A 490 8.35 28.76 -31.90
C LEU A 490 8.88 29.72 -32.98
N ALA A 491 10.01 29.41 -33.61
CA ALA A 491 10.56 30.20 -34.72
C ALA A 491 9.66 30.16 -35.97
N LYS A 492 9.07 29.00 -36.30
CA LYS A 492 8.08 28.85 -37.38
C LYS A 492 6.88 29.79 -37.20
N HIS A 493 6.49 30.06 -35.95
CA HIS A 493 5.35 30.92 -35.58
C HIS A 493 5.74 32.31 -35.05
N ASP A 494 6.93 32.81 -35.36
CA ASP A 494 7.44 34.11 -34.86
C ASP A 494 6.49 35.29 -35.15
N ALA A 495 5.81 35.30 -36.31
CA ALA A 495 4.81 36.30 -36.64
C ALA A 495 3.60 36.29 -35.70
N LEU A 496 3.13 35.09 -35.31
CA LEU A 496 2.04 34.91 -34.35
C LEU A 496 2.50 35.27 -32.94
N ALA A 497 3.69 34.83 -32.52
CA ALA A 497 4.28 35.21 -31.24
C ALA A 497 4.41 36.73 -31.10
N LYS A 498 4.85 37.45 -32.14
CA LYS A 498 4.90 38.91 -32.17
C LYS A 498 3.51 39.56 -32.05
N ARG A 499 2.49 38.99 -32.69
CA ARG A 499 1.10 39.47 -32.57
C ARG A 499 0.55 39.25 -31.15
N LEU A 500 0.76 38.07 -30.59
CA LEU A 500 0.38 37.73 -29.22
C LEU A 500 1.09 38.66 -28.23
N LYS A 501 2.38 38.93 -28.41
CA LYS A 501 3.12 39.90 -27.59
C LYS A 501 2.41 41.25 -27.50
N ARG A 502 1.98 41.81 -28.63
CA ARG A 502 1.29 43.10 -28.67
C ARG A 502 -0.04 43.06 -27.91
N LEU A 503 -0.79 41.96 -27.98
CA LEU A 503 -2.03 41.77 -27.24
C LEU A 503 -1.79 41.60 -25.73
N LEU A 504 -0.74 40.87 -25.35
CA LEU A 504 -0.36 40.66 -23.95
C LEU A 504 0.14 41.96 -23.30
N ASP A 505 0.91 42.77 -24.03
CA ASP A 505 1.37 44.08 -23.54
C ASP A 505 0.20 45.06 -23.28
N LEU A 506 -0.94 44.89 -23.97
CA LEU A 506 -2.18 45.63 -23.71
C LEU A 506 -2.98 45.09 -22.51
N LEU A 507 -2.77 43.83 -22.11
CA LEU A 507 -3.47 43.14 -21.03
C LEU A 507 -2.71 43.11 -19.71
N LYS A 508 -1.44 43.52 -19.70
CA LYS A 508 -0.68 43.69 -18.46
C LYS A 508 -1.36 44.76 -17.58
N PRO A 509 -1.63 44.48 -16.30
CA PRO A 509 -2.29 45.42 -15.41
C PRO A 509 -1.44 46.69 -15.27
N GLN A 510 -2.02 47.84 -15.62
CA GLN A 510 -1.31 49.13 -15.61
C GLN A 510 -1.40 49.89 -14.28
N ASP A 511 -2.30 49.58 -13.35
CA ASP A 511 -2.50 50.43 -12.17
C ASP A 511 -2.52 49.69 -10.82
N LYS A 512 -1.62 50.13 -9.92
CA LYS A 512 -1.77 49.94 -8.47
C LYS A 512 -2.84 50.93 -8.01
N VAL A 513 -3.97 50.44 -7.52
CA VAL A 513 -5.01 51.29 -6.94
C VAL A 513 -4.61 51.61 -5.51
N ARG A 514 -4.44 52.90 -5.23
CA ARG A 514 -4.13 53.42 -3.90
C ARG A 514 -5.41 53.40 -3.05
N ILE A 515 -5.41 52.60 -1.99
CA ILE A 515 -6.49 52.56 -1.00
C ILE A 515 -6.08 53.50 0.15
N ARG A 516 -6.78 54.62 0.30
CA ARG A 516 -6.56 55.63 1.35
C ARG A 516 -7.54 55.41 2.51
N TYR A 517 -7.33 56.09 3.64
CA TYR A 517 -8.18 56.04 4.84
C TYR A 517 -8.18 54.66 5.53
N GLN A 518 -7.00 54.12 5.82
CA GLN A 518 -6.86 52.90 6.62
C GLN A 518 -6.27 53.21 8.01
N GLU A 519 -6.76 52.55 9.06
CA GLU A 519 -6.14 52.64 10.40
C GLU A 519 -4.78 51.93 10.43
N GLU A 520 -4.67 50.81 9.71
CA GLU A 520 -3.42 50.08 9.50
C GLU A 520 -3.16 49.96 7.99
N GLY A 521 -1.97 50.34 7.54
CA GLY A 521 -1.59 50.29 6.13
C GLY A 521 -0.08 50.19 5.97
N ALA A 522 0.36 49.83 4.77
CA ALA A 522 1.78 49.63 4.47
C ALA A 522 2.57 50.94 4.45
N GLU A 523 1.91 52.06 4.17
CA GLU A 523 2.52 53.39 4.09
C GLU A 523 1.65 54.46 4.77
N LEU A 524 2.28 55.52 5.28
CA LEU A 524 1.59 56.64 5.90
C LEU A 524 1.07 57.62 4.85
N ASP A 525 -0.21 57.97 4.92
CA ASP A 525 -0.80 59.01 4.08
C ASP A 525 -0.52 60.40 4.63
N LEU A 526 0.58 61.01 4.18
CA LEU A 526 1.05 62.32 4.65
C LEU A 526 -0.04 63.41 4.62
N ASP A 527 -0.89 63.45 3.60
CA ASP A 527 -1.95 64.48 3.50
C ASP A 527 -3.00 64.30 4.61
N ILE A 528 -3.40 63.06 4.88
CA ILE A 528 -4.41 62.73 5.89
C ILE A 528 -3.80 62.79 7.29
N ALA A 529 -2.56 62.32 7.47
CA ALA A 529 -1.80 62.43 8.71
C ALA A 529 -1.56 63.89 9.11
N LEU A 530 -1.23 64.77 8.15
CA LEU A 530 -1.09 66.21 8.41
C LEU A 530 -2.41 66.84 8.84
N ARG A 531 -3.52 66.51 8.16
CA ARG A 531 -4.86 67.00 8.55
C ARG A 531 -5.27 66.50 9.93
N SER A 532 -5.09 65.21 10.19
CA SER A 532 -5.36 64.57 11.48
C SER A 532 -4.52 65.22 12.60
N LEU A 533 -3.24 65.55 12.35
CA LEU A 533 -2.39 66.27 13.30
C LEU A 533 -2.82 67.74 13.50
N ILE A 534 -3.29 68.42 12.44
CA ILE A 534 -3.85 69.77 12.54
C ILE A 534 -5.12 69.76 13.39
N ASP A 535 -6.05 68.83 13.14
CA ASP A 535 -7.29 68.67 13.90
C ASP A 535 -7.00 68.39 15.38
N PHE A 536 -6.04 67.49 15.65
CA PHE A 536 -5.57 67.20 17.00
C PHE A 536 -5.00 68.44 17.71
N ARG A 537 -4.19 69.25 17.01
CA ARG A 537 -3.64 70.50 17.57
C ARG A 537 -4.70 71.60 17.75
N CYS A 538 -5.77 71.56 16.97
CA CYS A 538 -6.92 72.45 17.09
C CYS A 538 -7.95 71.98 18.15
N GLY A 539 -7.71 70.84 18.82
CA GLY A 539 -8.58 70.30 19.86
C GLY A 539 -9.80 69.52 19.35
N ALA A 540 -9.84 69.19 18.05
CA ALA A 540 -10.85 68.32 17.46
C ALA A 540 -10.39 66.85 17.52
N THR A 541 -11.34 65.92 17.56
CA THR A 541 -11.02 64.48 17.53
C THR A 541 -10.48 64.09 16.14
N PRO A 542 -9.22 63.66 16.03
CA PRO A 542 -8.61 63.32 14.74
C PRO A 542 -9.15 62.00 14.18
N ASP A 543 -9.24 61.89 12.85
CA ASP A 543 -9.53 60.60 12.19
C ASP A 543 -8.30 59.67 12.30
N PRO A 544 -8.43 58.48 12.92
CA PRO A 544 -7.32 57.55 13.10
C PRO A 544 -6.85 56.88 11.79
N ARG A 545 -7.60 57.01 10.70
CA ARG A 545 -7.33 56.36 9.41
C ARG A 545 -6.30 57.12 8.57
N ILE A 546 -5.07 57.23 9.08
CA ILE A 546 -3.98 58.02 8.46
C ILE A 546 -3.07 57.21 7.53
N ASN A 547 -3.30 55.91 7.38
CA ASN A 547 -2.47 55.03 6.56
C ASN A 547 -3.11 54.78 5.18
N MET A 548 -2.29 54.32 4.24
CA MET A 548 -2.69 53.85 2.92
C MET A 548 -2.05 52.49 2.62
N SER A 549 -2.64 51.78 1.68
CA SER A 549 -2.03 50.61 1.05
C SER A 549 -2.20 50.67 -0.47
N HIS A 550 -1.37 49.91 -1.16
CA HIS A 550 -1.52 49.69 -2.59
C HIS A 550 -2.16 48.32 -2.79
N LYS A 551 -3.31 48.27 -3.46
CA LYS A 551 -3.83 47.01 -3.99
C LYS A 551 -3.52 46.98 -5.47
N THR A 552 -2.82 45.95 -5.92
CA THR A 552 -2.72 45.64 -7.35
C THR A 552 -4.14 45.41 -7.86
N SER A 553 -4.59 46.26 -8.78
CA SER A 553 -5.85 46.01 -9.46
C SER A 553 -5.66 44.88 -10.45
N GLY A 554 -6.22 43.72 -10.10
CA GLY A 554 -6.87 42.82 -11.03
C GLY A 554 -5.93 42.01 -11.92
N ARG A 555 -5.51 40.84 -11.41
CA ARG A 555 -5.36 39.56 -12.13
C ARG A 555 -4.53 38.63 -11.25
N ASP A 556 -5.21 37.83 -10.42
CA ASP A 556 -4.60 36.76 -9.63
C ASP A 556 -5.22 35.43 -10.07
N ILE A 557 -4.59 34.83 -11.08
CA ILE A 557 -5.10 33.64 -11.77
C ILE A 557 -4.03 32.56 -11.74
N ALA A 558 -4.38 31.37 -11.26
CA ALA A 558 -3.56 30.16 -11.40
C ALA A 558 -4.13 29.27 -12.50
N VAL A 559 -3.29 28.83 -13.43
CA VAL A 559 -3.70 28.09 -14.62
C VAL A 559 -3.01 26.73 -14.64
N LEU A 560 -3.78 25.65 -14.80
CA LEU A 560 -3.27 24.30 -15.08
C LEU A 560 -3.80 23.85 -16.43
N LEU A 561 -2.90 23.48 -17.33
CA LEU A 561 -3.23 22.85 -18.60
C LEU A 561 -3.04 21.33 -18.49
N LEU A 562 -4.13 20.59 -18.66
CA LEU A 562 -4.16 19.14 -18.67
C LEU A 562 -4.31 18.65 -20.12
N LEU A 563 -3.31 17.92 -20.59
CA LEU A 563 -3.24 17.37 -21.95
C LEU A 563 -3.62 15.89 -21.91
N ASP A 564 -4.60 15.51 -22.71
CA ASP A 564 -4.87 14.11 -23.02
C ASP A 564 -3.74 13.59 -23.92
N LEU A 565 -3.07 12.50 -23.55
CA LEU A 565 -1.95 11.91 -24.30
C LEU A 565 -2.35 10.57 -24.94
N SER A 566 -3.64 10.38 -25.24
CA SER A 566 -4.19 9.17 -25.83
C SER A 566 -3.70 8.90 -27.26
N GLU A 567 -3.91 7.66 -27.73
CA GLU A 567 -3.44 7.18 -29.04
C GLU A 567 -3.93 8.02 -30.23
N SER A 568 -5.11 8.64 -30.13
CA SER A 568 -5.73 9.46 -31.19
C SER A 568 -4.91 10.70 -31.58
N LEU A 569 -4.01 11.18 -30.71
CA LEU A 569 -3.10 12.29 -31.04
C LEU A 569 -2.06 11.94 -32.13
N ASN A 570 -1.83 10.65 -32.41
CA ASN A 570 -0.93 10.21 -33.48
C ASN A 570 -1.57 10.34 -34.88
N GLU A 571 -2.86 10.66 -34.99
CA GLU A 571 -3.51 10.88 -36.28
C GLU A 571 -2.94 12.10 -37.01
N LYS A 572 -2.86 12.01 -38.34
CA LYS A 572 -2.46 13.12 -39.21
C LYS A 572 -3.64 14.03 -39.50
N THR A 573 -3.41 15.34 -39.59
CA THR A 573 -4.49 16.26 -39.91
C THR A 573 -5.00 16.11 -41.35
N PRO A 574 -6.29 16.37 -41.62
CA PRO A 574 -6.86 16.26 -42.96
C PRO A 574 -6.24 17.23 -43.99
N ALA A 575 -5.65 18.35 -43.54
CA ALA A 575 -5.14 19.42 -44.40
C ALA A 575 -3.60 19.50 -44.48
N GLY A 576 -2.85 18.59 -43.83
CA GLY A 576 -1.38 18.65 -43.83
C GLY A 576 -0.69 17.35 -43.42
N ASP A 577 0.65 17.35 -43.49
CA ASP A 577 1.50 16.20 -43.12
C ASP A 577 1.84 16.14 -41.61
N GLN A 578 1.36 17.09 -40.81
CA GLN A 578 1.63 17.16 -39.36
C GLN A 578 0.63 16.33 -38.56
N THR A 579 1.07 15.76 -37.43
CA THR A 579 0.18 15.06 -36.50
C THR A 579 -0.53 16.02 -35.55
N ILE A 580 -1.65 15.58 -34.98
CA ILE A 580 -2.38 16.35 -33.95
C ILE A 580 -1.49 16.60 -32.72
N LEU A 581 -0.63 15.65 -32.38
CA LEU A 581 0.40 15.81 -31.35
C LEU A 581 1.36 16.97 -31.63
N GLU A 582 1.87 17.11 -32.86
CA GLU A 582 2.77 18.22 -33.24
C GLU A 582 2.07 19.58 -33.14
N LEU A 583 0.82 19.67 -33.60
CA LEU A 583 0.03 20.91 -33.50
C LEU A 583 -0.31 21.25 -32.04
N SER A 584 -0.55 20.24 -31.21
CA SER A 584 -0.74 20.41 -29.77
C SER A 584 0.55 20.92 -29.11
N GLN A 585 1.71 20.34 -29.43
CA GLN A 585 3.01 20.83 -28.97
C GLN A 585 3.25 22.29 -29.38
N GLU A 586 2.92 22.67 -30.63
CA GLU A 586 3.01 24.06 -31.12
C GLU A 586 2.11 25.00 -30.31
N ALA A 587 0.85 24.63 -30.09
CA ALA A 587 -0.12 25.46 -29.38
C ALA A 587 0.21 25.61 -27.89
N VAL A 588 0.57 24.52 -27.22
CA VAL A 588 0.97 24.51 -25.80
C VAL A 588 2.23 25.36 -25.60
N SER A 589 3.20 25.28 -26.52
CA SER A 589 4.42 26.10 -26.45
C SER A 589 4.12 27.59 -26.54
N LEU A 590 3.23 28.00 -27.45
CA LEU A 590 2.82 29.41 -27.59
C LEU A 590 2.03 29.90 -26.38
N LEU A 591 1.14 29.06 -25.83
CA LEU A 591 0.39 29.38 -24.62
C LEU A 591 1.33 29.53 -23.41
N ALA A 592 2.23 28.57 -23.20
CA ALA A 592 3.20 28.60 -22.10
C ALA A 592 4.07 29.86 -22.15
N TRP A 593 4.55 30.20 -23.34
CA TRP A 593 5.31 31.42 -23.59
C TRP A 593 4.49 32.69 -23.31
N ALA A 594 3.21 32.71 -23.67
CA ALA A 594 2.31 33.83 -23.44
C ALA A 594 2.02 34.04 -21.94
N ILE A 595 1.75 32.95 -21.20
CA ILE A 595 1.43 33.00 -19.77
C ILE A 595 2.66 33.39 -18.94
N GLU A 596 3.83 32.84 -19.25
CA GLU A 596 5.10 33.20 -18.58
C GLU A 596 5.37 34.72 -18.70
N ARG A 597 4.98 35.35 -19.82
CA ARG A 597 5.13 36.79 -20.01
C ARG A 597 4.12 37.65 -19.25
N LEU A 598 2.97 37.09 -18.90
CA LEU A 598 1.98 37.75 -18.05
C LEU A 598 2.35 37.63 -16.56
N GLY A 599 3.09 36.58 -16.19
CA GLY A 599 3.52 36.33 -14.81
C GLY A 599 2.49 35.56 -13.98
N ASP A 600 1.47 34.98 -14.61
CA ASP A 600 0.48 34.14 -13.93
C ASP A 600 1.08 32.74 -13.60
N PRO A 601 0.86 32.18 -12.40
CA PRO A 601 1.28 30.81 -12.08
C PRO A 601 0.70 29.76 -13.05
N PHE A 602 1.58 29.01 -13.72
CA PHE A 602 1.20 28.08 -14.78
C PHE A 602 1.84 26.70 -14.62
N ALA A 603 1.03 25.64 -14.77
CA ALA A 603 1.50 24.25 -14.81
C ALA A 603 0.94 23.51 -16.04
N ILE A 604 1.71 22.55 -16.54
CA ILE A 604 1.32 21.65 -17.65
C ILE A 604 1.50 20.21 -17.17
N ALA A 605 0.47 19.40 -17.36
CA ALA A 605 0.53 17.96 -17.15
C ALA A 605 -0.12 17.21 -18.31
N GLY A 606 0.35 16.00 -18.56
CA GLY A 606 -0.25 15.04 -19.48
C GLY A 606 -0.85 13.86 -18.73
N PHE A 607 -1.87 13.21 -19.29
CA PHE A 607 -2.39 11.96 -18.74
C PHE A 607 -2.76 10.97 -19.84
N HIS A 608 -2.66 9.69 -19.52
CA HIS A 608 -3.22 8.56 -20.27
C HIS A 608 -3.48 7.42 -19.28
N SER A 609 -4.32 6.46 -19.65
CA SER A 609 -4.64 5.31 -18.80
C SER A 609 -4.43 3.99 -19.52
N ASP A 610 -4.01 3.01 -18.73
CA ASP A 610 -4.06 1.59 -19.04
C ASP A 610 -4.89 0.91 -17.96
N THR A 611 -6.21 0.80 -18.18
CA THR A 611 -7.22 0.39 -17.18
C THR A 611 -7.33 1.31 -15.95
N ARG A 612 -8.26 1.00 -15.04
CA ARG A 612 -8.37 1.66 -13.72
C ARG A 612 -7.12 1.50 -12.85
N HIS A 613 -6.34 0.45 -13.07
CA HIS A 613 -5.21 0.09 -12.22
C HIS A 613 -3.95 0.88 -12.55
N GLN A 614 -3.90 1.56 -13.71
CA GLN A 614 -2.72 2.29 -14.14
C GLN A 614 -3.09 3.57 -14.91
N VAL A 615 -3.63 4.56 -14.21
CA VAL A 615 -3.74 5.93 -14.75
C VAL A 615 -2.40 6.64 -14.57
N ARG A 616 -1.74 7.03 -15.66
CA ARG A 616 -0.45 7.71 -15.60
C ARG A 616 -0.64 9.22 -15.73
N TYR A 617 -0.13 9.96 -14.76
CA TYR A 617 -0.14 11.41 -14.74
C TYR A 617 1.29 11.95 -14.81
N GLN A 618 1.61 12.66 -15.89
CA GLN A 618 2.96 13.11 -16.19
C GLN A 618 3.08 14.62 -16.05
N HIS A 619 3.93 15.07 -15.13
CA HIS A 619 4.25 16.49 -14.98
C HIS A 619 5.23 16.91 -16.07
N ILE A 620 4.80 17.85 -16.93
CA ILE A 620 5.65 18.46 -17.97
C ILE A 620 6.26 19.76 -17.43
N LYS A 621 5.43 20.58 -16.77
CA LYS A 621 5.83 21.84 -16.13
C LYS A 621 5.11 22.00 -14.79
N GLY A 622 5.87 22.15 -13.71
CA GLY A 622 5.36 22.56 -12.40
C GLY A 622 5.07 24.07 -12.30
N PHE A 623 4.24 24.45 -11.33
CA PHE A 623 3.95 25.86 -11.02
C PHE A 623 5.19 26.66 -10.57
N SER A 624 6.18 26.00 -9.96
CA SER A 624 7.43 26.62 -9.50
C SER A 624 8.52 26.67 -10.57
N GLU A 625 8.34 25.97 -11.69
CA GLU A 625 9.30 25.94 -12.78
C GLU A 625 9.06 27.12 -13.74
N ARG A 626 10.13 27.67 -14.30
CA ARG A 626 10.05 28.65 -15.39
C ARG A 626 9.97 27.95 -16.74
N TRP A 627 9.52 28.65 -17.77
CA TRP A 627 9.61 28.18 -19.16
C TRP A 627 11.08 28.12 -19.66
N SER A 628 11.78 27.08 -19.24
CA SER A 628 13.20 26.81 -19.48
C SER A 628 13.39 25.73 -20.55
N ASP A 629 14.64 25.52 -20.98
CA ASP A 629 14.96 24.49 -21.97
C ASP A 629 14.64 23.07 -21.46
N ASP A 630 14.69 22.83 -20.14
CA ASP A 630 14.27 21.55 -19.55
C ASP A 630 12.78 21.29 -19.75
N VAL A 631 11.94 22.30 -19.54
CA VAL A 631 10.48 22.18 -19.76
C VAL A 631 10.17 22.00 -21.25
N LYS A 632 10.88 22.73 -22.12
CA LYS A 632 10.77 22.55 -23.58
C LYS A 632 11.19 21.15 -24.01
N ALA A 633 12.27 20.62 -23.42
CA ALA A 633 12.74 19.27 -23.67
C ALA A 633 11.68 18.23 -23.30
N ARG A 634 11.03 18.38 -22.14
CA ARG A 634 9.92 17.48 -21.73
C ARG A 634 8.71 17.58 -22.67
N LEU A 635 8.32 18.79 -23.06
CA LEU A 635 7.23 18.97 -24.02
C LEU A 635 7.57 18.37 -25.41
N ALA A 636 8.83 18.46 -25.85
CA ALA A 636 9.26 17.87 -27.13
C ALA A 636 9.17 16.34 -27.17
N ALA A 637 9.31 15.71 -26.00
CA ALA A 637 9.31 14.26 -25.83
C ALA A 637 7.91 13.67 -25.62
N MET A 638 6.84 14.47 -25.66
CA MET A 638 5.49 13.93 -25.52
C MET A 638 5.26 12.83 -26.56
N GLU A 639 4.80 11.69 -26.07
CA GLU A 639 4.37 10.55 -26.87
C GLU A 639 2.88 10.34 -26.62
N ALA A 640 2.18 9.96 -27.67
CA ALA A 640 0.76 9.65 -27.62
C ALA A 640 0.57 8.13 -27.57
N GLY A 641 -0.27 7.64 -26.66
CA GLY A 641 -0.60 6.24 -26.53
C GLY A 641 -1.65 5.98 -25.44
N TRP A 642 -2.29 4.81 -25.52
CA TRP A 642 -3.22 4.27 -24.52
C TRP A 642 -4.57 5.00 -24.44
N SER A 643 -5.37 4.66 -23.41
CA SER A 643 -6.76 5.08 -23.20
C SER A 643 -6.91 6.36 -22.37
N THR A 644 -8.14 6.83 -22.17
CA THR A 644 -8.46 8.13 -21.56
C THR A 644 -9.41 8.00 -20.36
N ARG A 645 -8.85 7.86 -19.15
CA ARG A 645 -9.61 7.96 -17.88
C ARG A 645 -9.55 9.35 -17.24
N MET A 646 -10.23 10.30 -17.87
CA MET A 646 -10.14 11.74 -17.56
C MET A 646 -10.60 12.13 -16.14
N GLY A 647 -11.62 11.48 -15.57
CA GLY A 647 -12.19 11.88 -14.27
C GLY A 647 -11.18 11.84 -13.12
N ALA A 648 -10.38 10.77 -13.03
CA ALA A 648 -9.31 10.65 -12.04
C ALA A 648 -8.19 11.68 -12.26
N ALA A 649 -7.77 11.91 -13.52
CA ALA A 649 -6.77 12.91 -13.86
C ALA A 649 -7.23 14.34 -13.50
N MET A 650 -8.51 14.66 -13.69
CA MET A 650 -9.10 15.93 -13.31
C MET A 650 -9.13 16.14 -11.79
N ARG A 651 -9.50 15.12 -11.01
CA ARG A 651 -9.45 15.17 -9.54
C ARG A 651 -8.02 15.38 -9.03
N HIS A 652 -7.05 14.72 -9.65
CA HIS A 652 -5.63 14.88 -9.33
C HIS A 652 -5.09 16.27 -9.70
N ALA A 653 -5.42 16.79 -10.88
CA ALA A 653 -5.11 18.16 -11.26
C ALA A 653 -5.77 19.18 -10.31
N GLY A 654 -7.01 18.91 -9.88
CA GLY A 654 -7.74 19.68 -8.88
C GLY A 654 -7.03 19.77 -7.53
N HIS A 655 -6.40 18.67 -7.09
CA HIS A 655 -5.61 18.67 -5.86
C HIS A 655 -4.44 19.66 -5.91
N TYR A 656 -3.68 19.70 -7.02
CA TYR A 656 -2.55 20.62 -7.19
C TYR A 656 -2.98 22.08 -7.37
N LEU A 657 -4.03 22.31 -8.16
CA LEU A 657 -4.55 23.65 -8.42
C LEU A 657 -5.28 24.21 -7.20
N GLY A 658 -5.99 23.37 -6.45
CA GLY A 658 -6.69 23.70 -5.20
C GLY A 658 -5.75 24.24 -4.13
N ALA A 659 -4.52 23.73 -4.05
CA ALA A 659 -3.49 24.17 -3.12
C ALA A 659 -2.93 25.58 -3.39
N ARG A 660 -3.24 26.21 -4.54
CA ARG A 660 -2.77 27.57 -4.88
C ARG A 660 -3.63 28.64 -4.22
N GLN A 661 -2.98 29.67 -3.69
CA GLN A 661 -3.62 30.90 -3.21
C GLN A 661 -3.78 31.86 -4.40
N ALA A 662 -4.81 31.64 -5.23
CA ALA A 662 -5.17 32.52 -6.33
C ALA A 662 -6.69 32.76 -6.34
N ASP A 663 -7.12 33.98 -6.63
CA ASP A 663 -8.54 34.38 -6.68
C ASP A 663 -9.33 33.61 -7.75
N LYS A 664 -8.74 33.36 -8.92
CA LYS A 664 -9.33 32.52 -9.98
C LYS A 664 -8.43 31.33 -10.29
N LYS A 665 -8.99 30.12 -10.19
CA LYS A 665 -8.30 28.86 -10.52
C LYS A 665 -8.86 28.30 -11.81
N LEU A 666 -8.04 28.22 -12.85
CA LEU A 666 -8.45 27.80 -14.20
C LEU A 666 -7.80 26.46 -14.55
N LEU A 667 -8.62 25.43 -14.76
CA LEU A 667 -8.21 24.13 -15.29
C LEU A 667 -8.60 24.06 -16.77
N LEU A 668 -7.63 24.15 -17.67
CA LEU A 668 -7.82 23.97 -19.11
C LEU A 668 -7.56 22.51 -19.47
N ILE A 669 -8.49 21.87 -20.17
CA ILE A 669 -8.36 20.47 -20.60
C ILE A 669 -8.33 20.46 -22.12
N LEU A 670 -7.27 19.89 -22.70
CA LEU A 670 -7.13 19.68 -24.13
C LEU A 670 -7.27 18.19 -24.41
N THR A 671 -8.30 17.81 -25.16
CA THR A 671 -8.62 16.41 -25.50
C THR A 671 -9.17 16.35 -26.92
N ASP A 672 -8.93 15.24 -27.61
CA ASP A 672 -9.43 14.94 -28.95
C ASP A 672 -10.54 13.88 -28.94
N GLY A 673 -10.85 13.30 -27.78
CA GLY A 673 -11.66 12.08 -27.68
C GLY A 673 -12.65 12.04 -26.52
N ARG A 674 -13.53 11.04 -26.58
CA ARG A 674 -14.43 10.67 -25.48
C ARG A 674 -13.64 9.96 -24.38
N PRO A 675 -13.96 10.17 -23.09
CA PRO A 675 -13.42 9.32 -22.02
C PRO A 675 -13.79 7.85 -22.28
N SER A 676 -12.79 7.04 -22.58
CA SER A 676 -12.92 5.60 -22.86
C SER A 676 -11.72 4.86 -22.28
N ASP A 677 -11.94 3.64 -21.80
CA ASP A 677 -10.91 2.77 -21.25
C ASP A 677 -11.28 1.32 -21.55
N ILE A 678 -10.29 0.44 -21.73
CA ILE A 678 -10.48 -0.95 -22.18
C ILE A 678 -11.27 -1.79 -21.16
N ASP A 679 -11.24 -1.40 -19.90
CA ASP A 679 -11.89 -2.10 -18.78
C ASP A 679 -13.35 -1.66 -18.53
N SER A 680 -13.84 -0.63 -19.25
CA SER A 680 -15.19 -0.10 -19.10
C SER A 680 -16.01 -0.33 -20.38
N PRO A 681 -16.76 -1.44 -20.48
CA PRO A 681 -17.56 -1.75 -21.68
C PRO A 681 -18.74 -0.78 -21.89
N ASP A 682 -19.13 -0.04 -20.86
CA ASP A 682 -20.15 1.00 -20.95
C ASP A 682 -19.52 2.38 -21.19
N GLU A 683 -19.69 2.90 -22.41
CA GLU A 683 -19.22 4.22 -22.83
C GLU A 683 -19.79 5.37 -21.99
N ARG A 684 -20.95 5.19 -21.35
CA ARG A 684 -21.58 6.26 -20.56
C ARG A 684 -20.96 6.40 -19.17
N HIS A 685 -20.30 5.38 -18.67
CA HIS A 685 -19.79 5.36 -17.31
C HIS A 685 -18.73 6.44 -17.09
N LEU A 686 -17.67 6.44 -17.90
CA LEU A 686 -16.57 7.40 -17.80
C LEU A 686 -16.99 8.83 -18.15
N VAL A 687 -17.96 9.00 -19.05
CA VAL A 687 -18.59 10.31 -19.35
C VAL A 687 -19.30 10.87 -18.11
N ASN A 688 -20.05 10.03 -17.38
CA ASN A 688 -20.73 10.46 -16.16
C ASN A 688 -19.76 10.69 -15.00
N ASP A 689 -18.69 9.91 -14.89
CA ASP A 689 -17.63 10.17 -13.91
C ASP A 689 -16.92 11.50 -14.17
N ALA A 690 -16.52 11.78 -15.42
CA ALA A 690 -15.92 13.05 -15.79
C ALA A 690 -16.85 14.24 -15.51
N ARG A 691 -18.15 14.10 -15.80
CA ARG A 691 -19.19 15.09 -15.47
C ARG A 691 -19.26 15.34 -13.96
N GLN A 692 -19.16 14.28 -13.16
CA GLN A 692 -19.16 14.40 -11.70
C GLN A 692 -17.88 15.09 -11.20
N ALA A 693 -16.71 14.76 -11.75
CA ALA A 693 -15.44 15.42 -11.44
C ALA A 693 -15.49 16.94 -11.75
N VAL A 694 -16.12 17.35 -12.87
CA VAL A 694 -16.35 18.78 -13.17
C VAL A 694 -17.15 19.47 -12.06
N ARG A 695 -18.23 18.85 -11.58
CA ARG A 695 -19.07 19.38 -10.50
C ARG A 695 -18.35 19.43 -9.15
N GLU A 696 -17.43 18.51 -8.91
CA GLU A 696 -16.58 18.51 -7.71
C GLU A 696 -15.60 19.68 -7.75
N LEU A 697 -14.93 19.89 -8.88
CA LEU A 697 -14.00 21.01 -9.08
C LEU A 697 -14.69 22.37 -8.97
N GLU A 698 -15.89 22.50 -9.53
CA GLU A 698 -16.69 23.72 -9.40
C GLU A 698 -17.03 24.03 -7.92
N ARG A 699 -17.38 23.00 -7.13
CA ARG A 699 -17.61 23.15 -5.68
C ARG A 699 -16.34 23.57 -4.92
N GLN A 700 -15.16 23.26 -5.44
CA GLN A 700 -13.87 23.69 -4.90
C GLN A 700 -13.42 25.09 -5.40
N GLY A 701 -14.26 25.78 -6.18
CA GLY A 701 -13.93 27.08 -6.77
C GLY A 701 -12.93 27.01 -7.93
N ILE A 702 -12.79 25.84 -8.55
CA ILE A 702 -11.92 25.62 -9.72
C ILE A 702 -12.78 25.64 -10.98
N PHE A 703 -12.46 26.56 -11.89
CA PHE A 703 -13.14 26.69 -13.18
C PHE A 703 -12.50 25.77 -14.21
N SER A 704 -13.19 24.69 -14.58
CA SER A 704 -12.77 23.79 -15.66
C SER A 704 -13.31 24.22 -17.02
N TYR A 705 -12.46 24.20 -18.04
CA TYR A 705 -12.81 24.54 -19.41
C TYR A 705 -12.18 23.54 -20.39
N CYS A 706 -13.00 22.93 -21.24
CA CYS A 706 -12.57 21.91 -22.20
C CYS A 706 -12.37 22.49 -23.61
N ILE A 707 -11.29 22.09 -24.25
CA ILE A 707 -10.96 22.44 -25.63
C ILE A 707 -10.88 21.13 -26.39
N ASN A 708 -11.87 20.91 -27.26
CA ASN A 708 -11.98 19.67 -28.02
C ASN A 708 -11.47 19.86 -29.45
N LEU A 709 -10.69 18.88 -29.93
CA LEU A 709 -10.09 18.87 -31.26
C LEU A 709 -10.90 18.12 -32.32
N ASP A 710 -11.94 17.36 -31.93
CA ASP A 710 -12.82 16.61 -32.82
C ASP A 710 -14.08 17.43 -33.20
N CYS A 711 -14.32 17.55 -34.51
CA CYS A 711 -15.45 18.29 -35.08
C CYS A 711 -16.82 17.60 -34.88
N LYS A 712 -16.86 16.34 -34.43
CA LYS A 712 -18.09 15.58 -34.14
C LYS A 712 -18.41 15.51 -32.64
N ALA A 713 -17.66 16.23 -31.81
CA ALA A 713 -17.67 16.04 -30.36
C ALA A 713 -18.78 16.77 -29.58
N ASP A 714 -19.59 17.60 -30.25
CA ASP A 714 -20.54 18.53 -29.61
C ASP A 714 -21.47 17.86 -28.58
N GLU A 715 -22.00 16.66 -28.86
CA GLU A 715 -23.01 16.04 -27.98
C GLU A 715 -22.45 15.59 -26.63
N TYR A 716 -21.29 14.92 -26.59
CA TYR A 716 -20.75 14.36 -25.33
C TYR A 716 -19.97 15.39 -24.51
N VAL A 717 -19.31 16.35 -25.17
CA VAL A 717 -18.52 17.38 -24.47
C VAL A 717 -19.46 18.36 -23.77
N ALA A 718 -20.56 18.74 -24.44
CA ALA A 718 -21.62 19.52 -23.82
C ALA A 718 -22.22 18.79 -22.62
N ASP A 719 -22.31 17.48 -22.70
CA ASP A 719 -22.77 16.61 -21.62
C ASP A 719 -21.84 16.65 -20.40
N VAL A 720 -20.52 16.63 -20.57
CA VAL A 720 -19.54 16.65 -19.46
C VAL A 720 -19.32 18.05 -18.90
N PHE A 721 -19.08 19.04 -19.77
CA PHE A 721 -18.62 20.39 -19.39
C PHE A 721 -19.72 21.46 -19.49
N GLY A 722 -20.92 21.12 -19.95
CA GLY A 722 -22.00 22.08 -20.17
C GLY A 722 -21.60 23.12 -21.21
N LYS A 723 -21.81 24.42 -20.91
CA LYS A 723 -21.42 25.54 -21.78
C LYS A 723 -19.92 25.90 -21.72
N ARG A 724 -19.11 25.17 -20.94
CA ARG A 724 -17.69 25.48 -20.69
C ARG A 724 -16.76 24.68 -21.60
N HIS A 725 -17.06 24.69 -22.90
CA HIS A 725 -16.21 24.06 -23.90
C HIS A 725 -16.11 24.90 -25.17
N SER A 726 -15.05 24.66 -25.95
CA SER A 726 -14.92 25.13 -27.32
C SER A 726 -14.47 23.97 -28.21
N VAL A 727 -15.16 23.79 -29.33
CA VAL A 727 -14.74 22.88 -30.40
C VAL A 727 -13.95 23.65 -31.43
N ILE A 728 -12.82 23.10 -31.87
CA ILE A 728 -11.96 23.71 -32.89
C ILE A 728 -12.14 22.95 -34.20
N ASP A 729 -12.99 23.50 -35.08
CA ASP A 729 -13.32 22.88 -36.39
C ASP A 729 -12.11 22.67 -37.31
N HIS A 730 -11.07 23.49 -37.15
CA HIS A 730 -9.83 23.43 -37.91
C HIS A 730 -8.64 23.36 -36.96
N VAL A 731 -8.14 22.15 -36.72
CA VAL A 731 -7.04 21.85 -35.79
C VAL A 731 -5.77 22.64 -36.14
N GLU A 732 -5.58 23.04 -37.41
CA GLU A 732 -4.46 23.88 -37.84
C GLU A 732 -4.51 25.30 -37.23
N ARG A 733 -5.68 25.74 -36.78
CA ARG A 733 -5.87 27.03 -36.09
C ARG A 733 -5.68 26.94 -34.58
N LEU A 734 -5.46 25.74 -34.03
CA LEU A 734 -5.23 25.53 -32.60
C LEU A 734 -4.11 26.44 -32.03
N PRO A 735 -2.95 26.63 -32.69
CA PRO A 735 -1.90 27.52 -32.19
C PRO A 735 -2.31 29.00 -32.07
N GLN A 736 -3.32 29.43 -32.82
CA GLN A 736 -3.87 30.80 -32.76
C GLN A 736 -5.01 30.89 -31.76
N LYS A 737 -5.91 29.91 -31.77
CA LYS A 737 -7.15 29.90 -30.97
C LYS A 737 -6.91 29.68 -29.48
N LEU A 738 -5.97 28.81 -29.11
CA LEU A 738 -5.73 28.47 -27.71
C LEU A 738 -5.28 29.69 -26.87
N PRO A 739 -4.30 30.51 -27.31
CA PRO A 739 -3.97 31.75 -26.61
C PRO A 739 -5.11 32.79 -26.62
N GLU A 740 -5.84 32.95 -27.73
CA GLU A 740 -6.98 33.88 -27.82
C GLU A 740 -8.10 33.51 -26.82
N LEU A 741 -8.37 32.21 -26.69
CA LEU A 741 -9.35 31.66 -25.76
C LEU A 741 -8.92 31.89 -24.31
N PHE A 742 -7.65 31.65 -23.99
CA PHE A 742 -7.10 31.99 -22.68
C PHE A 742 -7.26 33.50 -22.37
N MET A 743 -7.03 34.39 -23.34
CA MET A 743 -7.29 35.83 -23.15
C MET A 743 -8.77 36.12 -22.91
N ALA A 744 -9.69 35.44 -23.59
CA ALA A 744 -11.12 35.63 -23.40
C ALA A 744 -11.60 35.16 -22.02
N LEU A 745 -11.05 34.05 -21.51
CA LEU A 745 -11.39 33.49 -20.19
C LEU A 745 -10.78 34.27 -19.02
N THR A 746 -9.73 35.06 -19.28
CA THR A 746 -9.01 35.83 -18.24
C THR A 746 -9.27 37.33 -18.28
N ARG A 747 -10.15 37.80 -19.17
CA ARG A 747 -10.81 39.11 -19.08
C ARG A 747 -11.87 39.09 -17.97
#